data_AF-A0A7S0B8A8-F1
#
_entry.id   AF-A0A7S0B8A8-F1
#
_cell.length_a   1.000
_cell.length_b   1.000
_cell.length_c   1.000
_cell.angle_alpha   90.00
_cell.angle_beta   90.00
_cell.angle_gamma   90.00
#
_symmetry.space_group_name_H-M   'P 1'
#
loop_
_entity.id
_entity.type
_entity.pdbx_description
1 polymer ?
#
loop_
_entity_poly.entity_id
_entity_poly.type
_entity_poly.pdbx_seq_one_letter_code
_entity_poly.pdbx_strand_id
1 'polypeptide(L)'
;MEDPQEAKRYASEASALSRRVGFVRGEVEAVQTLVTIQTERGDRQDAVQQAREGVSWSRRSGARRAEAAALDVLVGAHLAGREHEAALRTGWEAMEIMRDLGDRRAHAASLLRVSMLHLVNSQEDWAMEAVHEATEIAKELEDRKAEARALYTLVHVHLEKNETKEALAVAHRAERLFKETSDKRMMASTLLTAMRVHLAEGNAKYAVASAQRAMGYFEEAADRKGAAGASLAMASVHFETQAFERALKAARRAQNILDKVGHMRSQAVALHMIAGAYLSANDPDEAIRYSSEMRSLCKKVQDRKGEGHAMHIFTRANLGLIWKEVDKLEQFRPPEDLNNEEEDEAQVKLNYGFPGVSTDRRERPQEKDQRWDRAQEQHTRIMEAMDKALNVAKEAAAVAKKSDDKELQGMTLFSLGQVQLLAGKLEDALKTVTEAVSLGESSGEQHAHALALILMGEVHFANQRVGEAVDAAERGLKLCKKIGDWAGEDYAKKVLEVILGEPAPGIDEDGADSHGGDAVQVFQGLDPAFVRAELRDQVNQLVGVDDGDTADDTPLMDSGMDSLSSVEFRNTVAKEFKMNLPATLTFDFPSIKSLTEFIVEQSKADMPGERSSGGSDGRSTQKSGIKAGGGGAAKQQADAMKANDKRIRRPCVTGTWDNWGVHEMAYDAKERCYQVTVRLGRNNWESFQIIYDEDWKRCVYPDQKDATPHAPHKLLGPDDDNNGKNWTVGLHQNDKGGEGVCFQIKLFEGEGGIASKVDWVRLGTGSPNVLEASKPKATGLTRNTPYVVGTMNNWGEPLAMTWTADGGFFQYRLTIGSQGWESFQILLNGEWRRCLHPDKKDGCPHSQYQLMGPDNDGNGKNWTIGRHPLDQGGPGVTYQIRLFMKGGEEGIPRSVDWVRA
;
A
#
# COMPACT_ATOMS: atom_id res chain seq x y z
N MET A 1 2.44 26.28 -26.30
CA MET A 1 2.10 26.62 -27.69
C MET A 1 0.59 26.56 -27.79
N GLU A 2 -0.06 27.65 -28.18
CA GLU A 2 -1.52 27.77 -28.18
C GLU A 2 -2.19 27.12 -29.40
N ASP A 3 -1.47 26.95 -30.53
CA ASP A 3 -1.90 26.14 -31.69
C ASP A 3 -0.73 25.36 -32.34
N PRO A 4 -0.67 24.03 -32.20
CA PRO A 4 0.36 23.18 -32.83
C PRO A 4 0.34 23.20 -34.37
N GLN A 5 -0.80 23.47 -35.01
CA GLN A 5 -0.90 23.51 -36.47
C GLN A 5 -0.30 24.79 -37.03
N GLU A 6 -0.54 25.90 -36.34
CA GLU A 6 0.07 27.18 -36.72
C GLU A 6 1.59 27.14 -36.51
N ALA A 7 2.05 26.56 -35.40
CA ALA A 7 3.47 26.32 -35.16
C ALA A 7 4.12 25.43 -36.25
N LYS A 8 3.43 24.36 -36.67
CA LYS A 8 3.90 23.50 -37.77
C LYS A 8 4.01 24.26 -39.09
N ARG A 9 3.02 25.13 -39.39
CA ARG A 9 3.04 25.97 -40.59
C ARG A 9 4.23 26.92 -40.56
N TYR A 10 4.41 27.71 -39.49
CA TYR A 10 5.53 28.65 -39.40
C TYR A 10 6.89 27.94 -39.43
N ALA A 11 7.02 26.78 -38.79
CA ALA A 11 8.27 26.02 -38.84
C ALA A 11 8.55 25.45 -40.25
N SER A 12 7.51 25.06 -40.99
CA SER A 12 7.64 24.62 -42.39
C SER A 12 8.05 25.76 -43.32
N GLU A 13 7.45 26.95 -43.14
CA GLU A 13 7.83 28.16 -43.87
C GLU A 13 9.25 28.60 -43.54
N ALA A 14 9.63 28.58 -42.26
CA ALA A 14 10.98 28.90 -41.81
C ALA A 14 12.02 27.93 -42.39
N SER A 15 11.69 26.64 -42.49
CA SER A 15 12.54 25.63 -43.12
C SER A 15 12.72 25.91 -44.61
N ALA A 16 11.62 26.12 -45.35
CA ALA A 16 11.66 26.44 -46.77
C ALA A 16 12.46 27.72 -47.07
N LEU A 17 12.27 28.76 -46.25
CA LEU A 17 13.01 30.01 -46.37
C LEU A 17 14.50 29.81 -46.08
N SER A 18 14.84 29.09 -45.00
CA SER A 18 16.22 28.79 -44.61
C SER A 18 16.96 28.03 -45.71
N ARG A 19 16.32 27.04 -46.34
CA ARG A 19 16.87 26.34 -47.51
C ARG A 19 17.07 27.29 -48.70
N ARG A 20 16.11 28.18 -48.98
CA ARG A 20 16.19 29.14 -50.10
C ARG A 20 17.31 30.16 -49.95
N VAL A 21 17.57 30.63 -48.72
CA VAL A 21 18.62 31.64 -48.45
C VAL A 21 19.96 31.02 -48.04
N GLY A 22 20.05 29.69 -47.93
CA GLY A 22 21.27 28.98 -47.52
C GLY A 22 21.61 29.09 -46.03
N PHE A 23 20.65 29.43 -45.16
CA PHE A 23 20.87 29.57 -43.72
C PHE A 23 20.75 28.21 -43.00
N VAL A 24 21.85 27.45 -42.99
CA VAL A 24 21.87 26.05 -42.49
C VAL A 24 21.43 25.95 -41.02
N ARG A 25 21.86 26.87 -40.16
CA ARG A 25 21.47 26.85 -38.74
C ARG A 25 19.96 27.06 -38.54
N GLY A 26 19.35 27.99 -39.28
CA GLY A 26 17.91 28.22 -39.22
C GLY A 26 17.10 27.04 -39.71
N GLU A 27 17.63 26.30 -40.69
CA GLU A 27 17.01 25.05 -41.13
C GLU A 27 17.01 23.99 -40.02
N VAL A 28 18.12 23.83 -39.29
CA VAL A 28 18.18 22.89 -38.15
C VAL A 28 17.18 23.28 -37.06
N GLU A 29 17.10 24.57 -36.71
CA GLU A 29 16.15 25.08 -35.70
C GLU A 29 14.68 24.90 -36.14
N ALA A 30 14.38 25.11 -37.43
CA ALA A 30 13.06 24.88 -38.00
C ALA A 30 12.70 23.37 -38.02
N VAL A 31 13.62 22.52 -38.47
CA VAL A 31 13.43 21.05 -38.47
C VAL A 31 13.28 20.52 -37.04
N GLN A 32 14.05 21.02 -36.07
CA GLN A 32 13.90 20.66 -34.66
C GLN A 32 12.48 20.94 -34.16
N THR A 33 11.92 22.10 -34.54
CA THR A 33 10.55 22.48 -34.16
C THR A 33 9.52 21.54 -34.81
N LEU A 34 9.67 21.24 -36.11
CA LEU A 34 8.79 20.30 -36.83
C LEU A 34 8.84 18.89 -36.24
N VAL A 35 10.04 18.37 -36.00
CA VAL A 35 10.28 17.07 -35.36
C VAL A 35 9.69 17.05 -33.96
N THR A 36 9.84 18.11 -33.17
CA THR A 36 9.21 18.21 -31.85
C THR A 36 7.68 18.13 -31.95
N ILE A 37 7.07 18.85 -32.90
CA ILE A 37 5.61 18.83 -33.12
C ILE A 37 5.13 17.46 -33.65
N GLN A 38 5.91 16.77 -34.48
CA GLN A 38 5.58 15.44 -35.00
C GLN A 38 5.73 14.36 -33.92
N THR A 39 6.82 14.39 -33.14
CA THR A 39 7.11 13.43 -32.06
C THR A 39 6.13 13.52 -30.89
N GLU A 40 5.95 14.71 -30.30
CA GLU A 40 4.73 15.45 -30.59
C GLU A 40 3.50 14.58 -30.80
N ARG A 41 2.82 14.76 -31.92
CA ARG A 41 1.58 14.10 -32.34
C ARG A 41 1.63 12.57 -32.45
N GLY A 42 2.77 11.92 -32.22
CA GLY A 42 2.96 10.49 -32.41
C GLY A 42 3.30 10.10 -33.85
N ASP A 43 3.57 11.08 -34.72
CA ASP A 43 3.96 10.90 -36.12
C ASP A 43 5.46 10.56 -36.21
N ARG A 44 5.86 9.44 -35.58
CA ARG A 44 7.26 9.07 -35.34
C ARG A 44 8.07 8.89 -36.61
N GLN A 45 7.51 8.23 -37.63
CA GLN A 45 8.22 7.99 -38.89
C GLN A 45 8.42 9.28 -39.70
N ASP A 46 7.41 10.14 -39.74
CA ASP A 46 7.52 11.46 -40.38
C ASP A 46 8.59 12.30 -39.69
N ALA A 47 8.65 12.26 -38.35
CA ALA A 47 9.69 12.93 -37.58
C ALA A 47 11.09 12.45 -37.93
N VAL A 48 11.31 11.13 -38.00
CA VAL A 48 12.60 10.55 -38.40
C VAL A 48 12.96 10.95 -39.83
N GLN A 49 12.01 10.90 -40.76
CA GLN A 49 12.24 11.29 -42.15
C GLN A 49 12.59 12.78 -42.28
N GLN A 50 11.84 13.66 -41.60
CA GLN A 50 12.09 15.10 -41.55
C GLN A 50 13.50 15.41 -40.98
N ALA A 51 13.88 14.73 -39.92
CA ALA A 51 15.21 14.88 -39.32
C ALA A 51 16.33 14.40 -40.25
N ARG A 52 16.15 13.26 -40.93
CA ARG A 52 17.11 12.74 -41.94
C ARG A 52 17.33 13.71 -43.08
N GLU A 53 16.27 14.37 -43.55
CA GLU A 53 16.38 15.41 -44.57
C GLU A 53 17.21 16.61 -44.08
N GLY A 54 16.98 17.07 -42.85
CA GLY A 54 17.76 18.14 -42.22
C GLY A 54 19.25 17.80 -42.08
N VAL A 55 19.58 16.55 -41.73
CA VAL A 55 20.96 16.05 -41.73
C VAL A 55 21.55 16.06 -43.14
N SER A 56 20.82 15.55 -44.13
CA SER A 56 21.26 15.52 -45.53
C SER A 56 21.55 16.91 -46.10
N TRP A 57 20.76 17.90 -45.69
CA TRP A 57 20.94 19.30 -46.08
C TRP A 57 22.21 19.87 -45.45
N SER A 58 22.35 19.72 -44.14
CA SER A 58 23.51 20.23 -43.40
C SER A 58 24.84 19.63 -43.90
N ARG A 59 24.84 18.33 -44.24
CA ARG A 59 25.97 17.65 -44.90
C ARG A 59 26.33 18.28 -46.24
N ARG A 60 25.35 18.48 -47.13
CA ARG A 60 25.57 19.06 -48.46
C ARG A 60 26.03 20.51 -48.40
N SER A 61 25.63 21.27 -47.37
CA SER A 61 26.09 22.63 -47.15
C SER A 61 27.52 22.72 -46.60
N GLY A 62 28.15 21.60 -46.21
CA GLY A 62 29.49 21.56 -45.64
C GLY A 62 29.62 22.13 -44.21
N ALA A 63 28.51 22.50 -43.58
CA ALA A 63 28.49 23.13 -42.27
C ALA A 63 28.55 22.07 -41.15
N ARG A 64 29.75 21.54 -40.88
CA ARG A 64 29.98 20.43 -39.92
C ARG A 64 29.35 20.64 -38.54
N ARG A 65 29.39 21.85 -37.98
CA ARG A 65 28.75 22.13 -36.68
C ARG A 65 27.22 22.06 -36.76
N ALA A 66 26.62 22.50 -37.86
CA ALA A 66 25.19 22.39 -38.09
C ALA A 66 24.78 20.94 -38.41
N GLU A 67 25.64 20.17 -39.07
CA GLU A 67 25.47 18.73 -39.27
C GLU A 67 25.37 18.00 -37.92
N ALA A 68 26.29 18.24 -36.99
CA ALA A 68 26.21 17.64 -35.65
C ALA A 68 24.92 18.04 -34.91
N ALA A 69 24.48 19.30 -35.02
CA ALA A 69 23.22 19.75 -34.45
C ALA A 69 21.99 19.10 -35.14
N ALA A 70 22.04 18.84 -36.45
CA ALA A 70 20.99 18.13 -37.16
C ALA A 70 20.94 16.65 -36.76
N LEU A 71 22.11 16.02 -36.53
CA LEU A 71 22.19 14.65 -36.01
C LEU A 71 21.59 14.56 -34.61
N ASP A 72 21.78 15.56 -33.75
CA ASP A 72 21.12 15.63 -32.43
C ASP A 72 19.57 15.65 -32.55
N VAL A 73 19.03 16.37 -33.54
CA VAL A 73 17.59 16.36 -33.83
C VAL A 73 17.14 14.96 -34.26
N LEU A 74 17.94 14.27 -35.08
CA LEU A 74 17.68 12.91 -35.53
C LEU A 74 17.76 11.89 -34.37
N VAL A 75 18.68 12.05 -33.41
CA VAL A 75 18.71 11.26 -32.17
C VAL A 75 17.38 11.38 -31.43
N GLY A 76 16.86 12.60 -31.27
CA GLY A 76 15.56 12.82 -30.63
C GLY A 76 14.40 12.14 -31.37
N ALA A 77 14.41 12.17 -32.70
CA ALA A 77 13.42 11.48 -33.52
C ALA A 77 13.52 9.95 -33.40
N HIS A 78 14.73 9.39 -33.42
CA HIS A 78 14.96 7.96 -33.21
C HIS A 78 14.50 7.48 -31.82
N LEU A 79 14.80 8.24 -30.76
CA LEU A 79 14.32 7.93 -29.41
C LEU A 79 12.79 7.97 -29.33
N ALA A 80 12.14 8.96 -29.95
CA ALA A 80 10.68 9.00 -30.03
C ALA A 80 10.10 7.82 -30.83
N GLY A 81 10.84 7.34 -31.83
CA GLY A 81 10.57 6.13 -32.61
C GLY A 81 10.89 4.81 -31.91
N ARG A 82 11.47 4.83 -30.70
CA ARG A 82 12.02 3.65 -29.99
C ARG A 82 13.13 2.91 -30.77
N GLU A 83 13.80 3.61 -31.69
CA GLU A 83 14.94 3.09 -32.46
C GLU A 83 16.26 3.33 -31.69
N HIS A 84 16.41 2.70 -30.52
CA HIS A 84 17.46 3.03 -29.55
C HIS A 84 18.90 2.84 -30.09
N GLU A 85 19.14 1.78 -30.85
CA GLU A 85 20.46 1.57 -31.48
C GLU A 85 20.77 2.61 -32.57
N ALA A 86 19.76 3.00 -33.34
CA ALA A 86 19.92 4.02 -34.38
C ALA A 86 20.21 5.39 -33.74
N ALA A 87 19.55 5.69 -32.62
CA ALA A 87 19.85 6.86 -31.80
C ALA A 87 21.30 6.84 -31.31
N LEU A 88 21.78 5.70 -30.79
CA LEU A 88 23.17 5.56 -30.32
C LEU A 88 24.19 5.80 -31.44
N ARG A 89 24.04 5.13 -32.59
CA ARG A 89 24.94 5.33 -33.75
C ARG A 89 24.96 6.78 -34.22
N THR A 90 23.79 7.42 -34.30
CA THR A 90 23.65 8.82 -34.73
C THR A 90 24.28 9.78 -33.73
N GLY A 91 24.08 9.55 -32.43
CA GLY A 91 24.68 10.35 -31.37
C GLY A 91 26.20 10.23 -31.32
N TRP A 92 26.73 9.03 -31.57
CA TRP A 92 28.17 8.79 -31.67
C TRP A 92 28.77 9.53 -32.88
N GLU A 93 28.11 9.50 -34.03
CA GLU A 93 28.52 10.30 -35.19
C GLU A 93 28.56 11.80 -34.85
N ALA A 94 27.52 12.35 -34.22
CA ALA A 94 27.50 13.76 -33.81
C ALA A 94 28.65 14.11 -32.84
N MET A 95 28.99 13.18 -31.94
CA MET A 95 30.09 13.32 -30.99
C MET A 95 31.46 13.36 -31.69
N GLU A 96 31.69 12.48 -32.67
CA GLU A 96 32.93 12.49 -33.45
C GLU A 96 33.12 13.78 -34.24
N ILE A 97 32.04 14.32 -34.84
CA ILE A 97 32.11 15.62 -35.51
C ILE A 97 32.57 16.71 -34.54
N MET A 98 32.04 16.75 -33.31
CA MET A 98 32.45 17.74 -32.32
C MET A 98 33.90 17.54 -31.86
N ARG A 99 34.36 16.29 -31.76
CA ARG A 99 35.76 15.95 -31.46
C ARG A 99 36.68 16.47 -32.56
N ASP A 100 36.37 16.18 -33.83
CA ASP A 100 37.19 16.55 -34.99
C ASP A 100 37.23 18.07 -35.21
N LEU A 101 36.17 18.78 -34.83
CA LEU A 101 36.13 20.25 -34.83
C LEU A 101 37.02 20.87 -33.73
N GLY A 102 37.54 20.08 -32.80
CA GLY A 102 38.38 20.55 -31.69
C GLY A 102 37.63 21.34 -30.61
N ASP A 103 36.29 21.41 -30.67
CA ASP A 103 35.49 22.07 -29.63
C ASP A 103 35.32 21.13 -28.44
N ARG A 104 36.30 21.18 -27.51
CA ARG A 104 36.32 20.32 -26.32
C ARG A 104 35.06 20.44 -25.47
N ARG A 105 34.46 21.64 -25.38
CA ARG A 105 33.24 21.88 -24.60
C ARG A 105 32.02 21.22 -25.26
N ALA A 106 31.90 21.32 -26.59
CA ALA A 106 30.86 20.63 -27.34
C ALA A 106 31.05 19.11 -27.33
N HIS A 107 32.29 18.63 -27.43
CA HIS A 107 32.63 17.22 -27.33
C HIS A 107 32.22 16.62 -25.98
N ALA A 108 32.55 17.27 -24.86
CA ALA A 108 32.08 16.84 -23.53
C ALA A 108 30.55 16.81 -23.44
N ALA A 109 29.84 17.79 -24.01
CA ALA A 109 28.38 17.80 -24.04
C ALA A 109 27.80 16.65 -24.86
N SER A 110 28.44 16.27 -25.98
CA SER A 110 28.05 15.12 -26.80
C SER A 110 28.33 13.79 -26.09
N LEU A 111 29.44 13.67 -25.36
CA LEU A 111 29.75 12.49 -24.53
C LEU A 111 28.66 12.25 -23.47
N LEU A 112 28.18 13.29 -22.79
CA LEU A 112 27.06 13.16 -21.83
C LEU A 112 25.76 12.68 -22.49
N ARG A 113 25.54 13.02 -23.76
CA ARG A 113 24.38 12.55 -24.51
C ARG A 113 24.54 11.09 -24.93
N VAL A 114 25.71 10.71 -25.43
CA VAL A 114 26.05 9.32 -25.77
C VAL A 114 25.96 8.42 -24.54
N SER A 115 26.40 8.89 -23.37
CA SER A 115 26.22 8.17 -22.10
C SER A 115 24.74 7.87 -21.80
N MET A 116 23.85 8.85 -21.91
CA MET A 116 22.41 8.61 -21.74
C MET A 116 21.86 7.61 -22.78
N LEU A 117 22.38 7.61 -24.00
CA LEU A 117 22.00 6.64 -25.04
C LEU A 117 22.50 5.23 -24.71
N HIS A 118 23.68 5.09 -24.10
CA HIS A 118 24.17 3.82 -23.59
C HIS A 118 23.27 3.30 -22.45
N LEU A 119 22.82 4.15 -21.53
CA LEU A 119 21.86 3.76 -20.48
C LEU A 119 20.54 3.24 -21.06
N VAL A 120 19.99 3.92 -22.08
CA VAL A 120 18.77 3.46 -22.77
C VAL A 120 18.94 2.09 -23.45
N ASN A 121 20.17 1.70 -23.77
CA ASN A 121 20.51 0.39 -24.35
C ASN A 121 21.02 -0.60 -23.29
N SER A 122 20.88 -0.32 -21.99
CA SER A 122 21.37 -1.16 -20.88
C SER A 122 22.88 -1.48 -20.99
N GLN A 123 23.66 -0.43 -21.26
CA GLN A 123 25.11 -0.50 -21.42
C GLN A 123 25.80 0.42 -20.40
N GLU A 124 25.71 0.05 -19.13
CA GLU A 124 26.07 0.95 -18.02
C GLU A 124 27.57 1.25 -17.96
N ASP A 125 28.42 0.30 -18.34
CA ASP A 125 29.88 0.48 -18.29
C ASP A 125 30.38 1.49 -19.35
N TRP A 126 29.85 1.42 -20.58
CA TRP A 126 30.16 2.43 -21.61
C TRP A 126 29.55 3.80 -21.27
N ALA A 127 28.38 3.83 -20.63
CA ALA A 127 27.80 5.06 -20.12
C ALA A 127 28.70 5.71 -19.05
N MET A 128 29.30 4.89 -18.19
CA MET A 128 30.22 5.31 -17.13
C MET A 128 31.51 5.89 -17.72
N GLU A 129 32.14 5.21 -18.68
CA GLU A 129 33.35 5.69 -19.37
C GLU A 129 33.13 7.07 -20.01
N ALA A 130 32.04 7.24 -20.78
CA ALA A 130 31.72 8.49 -21.45
C ALA A 130 31.48 9.66 -20.47
N VAL A 131 30.87 9.40 -19.31
CA VAL A 131 30.66 10.41 -18.27
C VAL A 131 31.97 10.79 -17.57
N HIS A 132 32.85 9.82 -17.32
CA HIS A 132 34.17 10.11 -16.75
C HIS A 132 35.00 10.99 -17.69
N GLU A 133 35.05 10.66 -18.98
CA GLU A 133 35.75 11.47 -19.98
C GLU A 133 35.18 12.90 -20.05
N ALA A 134 33.85 13.05 -20.11
CA ALA A 134 33.20 14.36 -20.10
C ALA A 134 33.50 15.16 -18.82
N THR A 135 33.58 14.48 -17.67
CA THR A 135 33.91 15.10 -16.38
C THR A 135 35.34 15.60 -16.34
N GLU A 136 36.31 14.83 -16.85
CA GLU A 136 37.70 15.25 -16.91
C GLU A 136 37.89 16.42 -17.87
N ILE A 137 37.26 16.41 -19.05
CA ILE A 137 37.26 17.57 -19.96
C ILE A 137 36.68 18.80 -19.26
N ALA A 138 35.56 18.66 -18.54
CA ALA A 138 34.95 19.78 -17.83
C ALA A 138 35.86 20.36 -16.74
N LYS A 139 36.58 19.51 -15.99
CA LYS A 139 37.56 19.94 -14.98
C LYS A 139 38.76 20.64 -15.61
N GLU A 140 39.31 20.09 -16.68
CA GLU A 140 40.44 20.70 -17.40
C GLU A 140 40.09 22.09 -17.96
N LEU A 141 38.83 22.28 -18.39
CA LEU A 141 38.31 23.57 -18.85
C LEU A 141 37.86 24.49 -17.70
N GLU A 142 37.96 24.04 -16.44
CA GLU A 142 37.43 24.71 -15.24
C GLU A 142 35.93 25.10 -15.38
N ASP A 143 35.18 24.34 -16.17
CA ASP A 143 33.79 24.62 -16.51
C ASP A 143 32.84 23.97 -15.49
N ARG A 144 32.63 24.67 -14.37
CA ARG A 144 31.74 24.22 -13.29
C ARG A 144 30.33 23.84 -13.75
N LYS A 145 29.81 24.47 -14.80
CA LYS A 145 28.48 24.13 -15.36
C LYS A 145 28.50 22.79 -16.08
N ALA A 146 29.55 22.51 -16.86
CA ALA A 146 29.70 21.20 -17.50
C ALA A 146 29.99 20.10 -16.46
N GLU A 147 30.81 20.39 -15.44
CA GLU A 147 31.07 19.46 -14.33
C GLU A 147 29.76 19.08 -13.62
N ALA A 148 28.92 20.06 -13.27
CA ALA A 148 27.61 19.80 -12.66
C ALA A 148 26.69 18.95 -13.54
N ARG A 149 26.66 19.20 -14.85
CA ARG A 149 25.89 18.40 -15.81
C ARG A 149 26.41 16.97 -15.95
N ALA A 150 27.73 16.79 -15.90
CA ALA A 150 28.33 15.45 -15.94
C ALA A 150 27.97 14.66 -14.67
N LEU A 151 28.04 15.29 -13.50
CA LEU A 151 27.59 14.67 -12.25
C LEU A 151 26.09 14.35 -12.28
N TYR A 152 25.25 15.21 -12.84
CA TYR A 152 23.82 14.91 -13.03
C TYR A 152 23.60 13.64 -13.87
N THR A 153 24.32 13.48 -14.99
CA THR A 153 24.26 12.25 -15.81
C THR A 153 24.78 11.05 -15.02
N LEU A 154 25.84 11.22 -14.24
CA LEU A 154 26.40 10.17 -13.38
C LEU A 154 25.39 9.62 -12.36
N VAL A 155 24.47 10.44 -11.84
CA VAL A 155 23.39 9.96 -10.97
C VAL A 155 22.54 8.91 -11.68
N HIS A 156 22.23 9.12 -12.97
CA HIS A 156 21.46 8.14 -13.75
C HIS A 156 22.24 6.85 -13.98
N VAL A 157 23.56 6.94 -14.25
CA VAL A 157 24.41 5.74 -14.40
C VAL A 157 24.39 4.88 -13.14
N HIS A 158 24.62 5.48 -11.97
CA HIS A 158 24.58 4.73 -10.70
C HIS A 158 23.18 4.18 -10.38
N LEU A 159 22.11 4.91 -10.75
CA LEU A 159 20.74 4.43 -10.60
C LEU A 159 20.46 3.15 -11.40
N GLU A 160 20.85 3.12 -12.67
CA GLU A 160 20.66 1.92 -13.52
C GLU A 160 21.51 0.74 -13.05
N LYS A 161 22.70 1.00 -12.47
CA LYS A 161 23.53 -0.03 -11.81
C LYS A 161 23.00 -0.45 -10.42
N ASN A 162 21.90 0.13 -9.96
CA ASN A 162 21.32 -0.08 -8.63
C ASN A 162 22.28 0.27 -7.47
N GLU A 163 23.20 1.20 -7.70
CA GLU A 163 24.18 1.72 -6.75
C GLU A 163 23.61 2.98 -6.05
N THR A 164 22.56 2.78 -5.22
CA THR A 164 21.75 3.90 -4.69
C THR A 164 22.53 4.86 -3.80
N LYS A 165 23.52 4.36 -3.04
CA LYS A 165 24.36 5.18 -2.14
C LYS A 165 25.26 6.12 -2.93
N GLU A 166 25.88 5.60 -3.98
CA GLU A 166 26.73 6.33 -4.91
C GLU A 166 25.90 7.36 -5.66
N ALA A 167 24.71 6.98 -6.15
CA ALA A 167 23.77 7.89 -6.81
C ALA A 167 23.39 9.09 -5.92
N LEU A 168 23.06 8.87 -4.64
CA LEU A 168 22.77 9.96 -3.70
C LEU A 168 23.99 10.84 -3.41
N ALA A 169 25.16 10.24 -3.21
CA ALA A 169 26.40 10.98 -2.98
C ALA A 169 26.73 11.90 -4.16
N VAL A 170 26.61 11.39 -5.39
CA VAL A 170 26.81 12.16 -6.63
C VAL A 170 25.73 13.22 -6.79
N ALA A 171 24.46 12.92 -6.50
CA ALA A 171 23.36 13.89 -6.56
C ALA A 171 23.62 15.09 -5.64
N HIS A 172 24.08 14.88 -4.41
CA HIS A 172 24.44 15.96 -3.49
C HIS A 172 25.65 16.79 -3.96
N ARG A 173 26.59 16.20 -4.70
CA ARG A 173 27.68 16.94 -5.34
C ARG A 173 27.16 17.80 -6.50
N ALA A 174 26.30 17.24 -7.35
CA ALA A 174 25.64 17.98 -8.43
C ALA A 174 24.80 19.14 -7.89
N GLU A 175 24.02 18.91 -6.82
CA GLU A 175 23.24 19.95 -6.14
C GLU A 175 24.10 21.14 -5.68
N ARG A 176 25.26 20.86 -5.07
CA ARG A 176 26.19 21.93 -4.64
C ARG A 176 26.67 22.77 -5.81
N LEU A 177 27.11 22.13 -6.90
CA LEU A 177 27.59 22.85 -8.09
C LEU A 177 26.47 23.61 -8.81
N PHE A 178 25.25 23.06 -8.90
CA PHE A 178 24.12 23.79 -9.48
C PHE A 178 23.70 24.98 -8.63
N LYS A 179 23.85 24.90 -7.31
CA LYS A 179 23.66 26.04 -6.41
C LYS A 179 24.71 27.12 -6.64
N GLU A 180 25.99 26.74 -6.78
CA GLU A 180 27.09 27.69 -7.07
C GLU A 180 26.92 28.36 -8.44
N THR A 181 26.51 27.60 -9.46
CA THR A 181 26.30 28.10 -10.83
C THR A 181 24.95 28.78 -11.02
N SER A 182 24.11 28.82 -10.00
CA SER A 182 22.75 29.39 -9.99
C SER A 182 21.81 28.79 -11.06
N ASP A 183 22.04 27.55 -11.49
CA ASP A 183 21.16 26.84 -12.43
C ASP A 183 20.03 26.14 -11.68
N LYS A 184 19.00 26.93 -11.34
CA LYS A 184 17.84 26.47 -10.58
C LYS A 184 17.06 25.34 -11.28
N ARG A 185 17.05 25.34 -12.62
CA ARG A 185 16.32 24.34 -13.40
C ARG A 185 17.01 22.97 -13.31
N MET A 186 18.32 22.94 -13.50
CA MET A 186 19.09 21.70 -13.36
C MET A 186 19.17 21.24 -11.90
N MET A 187 19.19 22.16 -10.93
CA MET A 187 19.05 21.85 -9.51
C MET A 187 17.74 21.08 -9.24
N ALA A 188 16.62 21.57 -9.76
CA ALA A 188 15.32 20.93 -9.62
C ALA A 188 15.28 19.55 -10.30
N SER A 189 15.84 19.42 -11.52
CA SER A 189 15.96 18.13 -12.20
C SER A 189 16.80 17.12 -11.40
N THR A 190 17.90 17.56 -10.80
CA THR A 190 18.74 16.70 -9.94
C THR A 190 17.97 16.19 -8.72
N LEU A 191 17.17 17.05 -8.10
CA LEU A 191 16.31 16.67 -6.97
C LEU A 191 15.21 15.67 -7.37
N LEU A 192 14.64 15.77 -8.59
CA LEU A 192 13.73 14.75 -9.11
C LEU A 192 14.43 13.42 -9.40
N THR A 193 15.69 13.44 -9.82
CA THR A 193 16.47 12.19 -9.92
C THR A 193 16.75 11.61 -8.53
N ALA A 194 17.14 12.43 -7.54
CA ALA A 194 17.32 11.98 -6.17
C ALA A 194 16.02 11.43 -5.54
N MET A 195 14.87 11.99 -5.90
CA MET A 195 13.56 11.42 -5.56
C MET A 195 13.42 9.98 -6.07
N ARG A 196 13.80 9.69 -7.33
CA ARG A 196 13.78 8.33 -7.88
C ARG A 196 14.72 7.40 -7.09
N VAL A 197 15.90 7.88 -6.68
CA VAL A 197 16.80 7.10 -5.82
C VAL A 197 16.13 6.75 -4.49
N HIS A 198 15.48 7.72 -3.84
CA HIS A 198 14.75 7.45 -2.60
C HIS A 198 13.56 6.50 -2.80
N LEU A 199 12.88 6.52 -3.95
CA LEU A 199 11.83 5.54 -4.25
C LEU A 199 12.40 4.13 -4.41
N ALA A 200 13.52 3.97 -5.11
CA ALA A 200 14.20 2.68 -5.24
C ALA A 200 14.62 2.10 -3.87
N GLU A 201 14.92 2.96 -2.89
CA GLU A 201 15.19 2.56 -1.51
C GLU A 201 13.93 2.37 -0.64
N GLY A 202 12.72 2.54 -1.18
CA GLY A 202 11.47 2.48 -0.41
C GLY A 202 11.23 3.71 0.50
N ASN A 203 12.05 4.74 0.39
CA ASN A 203 12.09 5.93 1.23
C ASN A 203 11.11 7.02 0.74
N ALA A 204 9.81 6.72 0.69
CA ALA A 204 8.78 7.61 0.13
C ALA A 204 8.74 9.02 0.76
N LYS A 205 9.03 9.15 2.06
CA LYS A 205 9.10 10.45 2.75
C LYS A 205 10.18 11.36 2.15
N TYR A 206 11.37 10.84 1.90
CA TYR A 206 12.47 11.59 1.32
C TYR A 206 12.23 11.87 -0.16
N ALA A 207 11.60 10.93 -0.88
CA ALA A 207 11.15 11.15 -2.25
C ALA A 207 10.21 12.36 -2.35
N VAL A 208 9.15 12.40 -1.55
CA VAL A 208 8.21 13.55 -1.51
C VAL A 208 8.93 14.85 -1.15
N ALA A 209 9.84 14.83 -0.17
CA ALA A 209 10.61 16.01 0.22
C ALA A 209 11.49 16.53 -0.93
N SER A 210 12.16 15.64 -1.67
CA SER A 210 12.98 15.99 -2.83
C SER A 210 12.14 16.57 -3.97
N ALA A 211 10.98 15.97 -4.26
CA ALA A 211 10.05 16.49 -5.27
C ALA A 211 9.45 17.86 -4.88
N GLN A 212 9.11 18.06 -3.60
CA GLN A 212 8.64 19.33 -3.08
C GLN A 212 9.70 20.44 -3.18
N ARG A 213 10.98 20.13 -2.88
CA ARG A 213 12.11 21.05 -3.08
C ARG A 213 12.31 21.36 -4.57
N ALA A 214 12.26 20.34 -5.43
CA ALA A 214 12.39 20.51 -6.88
C ALA A 214 11.31 21.47 -7.43
N MET A 215 10.06 21.31 -6.98
CA MET A 215 8.97 22.20 -7.37
C MET A 215 9.26 23.67 -7.00
N GLY A 216 9.77 23.93 -5.80
CA GLY A 216 10.15 25.29 -5.38
C GLY A 216 11.20 25.91 -6.31
N TYR A 217 12.24 25.15 -6.67
CA TYR A 217 13.25 25.62 -7.63
C TYR A 217 12.69 25.84 -9.04
N PHE A 218 11.76 25.00 -9.51
CA PHE A 218 11.08 25.24 -10.79
C PHE A 218 10.20 26.48 -10.75
N GLU A 219 9.49 26.74 -9.64
CA GLU A 219 8.71 27.97 -9.44
C GLU A 219 9.62 29.21 -9.45
N GLU A 220 10.77 29.16 -8.76
CA GLU A 220 11.77 30.22 -8.78
C GLU A 220 12.42 30.43 -10.15
N ALA A 221 12.53 29.37 -10.97
CA ALA A 221 13.02 29.44 -12.34
C ALA A 221 11.93 29.87 -13.35
N ALA A 222 10.72 30.17 -12.87
CA ALA A 222 9.53 30.40 -13.68
C ALA A 222 9.19 29.26 -14.66
N ASP A 223 9.69 28.04 -14.42
CA ASP A 223 9.38 26.85 -15.20
C ASP A 223 8.10 26.19 -14.66
N ARG A 224 6.95 26.73 -15.07
CA ARG A 224 5.63 26.20 -14.68
C ARG A 224 5.44 24.73 -15.08
N LYS A 225 6.03 24.30 -16.20
CA LYS A 225 5.95 22.90 -16.67
C LYS A 225 6.75 21.98 -15.75
N GLY A 226 7.95 22.39 -15.35
CA GLY A 226 8.77 21.70 -14.36
C GLY A 226 8.07 21.59 -13.00
N ALA A 227 7.46 22.68 -12.52
CA ALA A 227 6.72 22.70 -11.25
C ALA A 227 5.51 21.74 -11.26
N ALA A 228 4.76 21.70 -12.37
CA ALA A 228 3.69 20.73 -12.56
C ALA A 228 4.24 19.29 -12.62
N GLY A 229 5.36 19.05 -13.31
CA GLY A 229 6.03 17.76 -13.35
C GLY A 229 6.45 17.25 -11.97
N ALA A 230 7.02 18.12 -11.14
CA ALA A 230 7.35 17.80 -9.76
C ALA A 230 6.09 17.49 -8.91
N SER A 231 4.98 18.20 -9.15
CA SER A 231 3.69 17.89 -8.51
C SER A 231 3.13 16.53 -8.94
N LEU A 232 3.26 16.15 -10.21
CA LEU A 232 2.89 14.81 -10.69
C LEU A 232 3.78 13.73 -10.13
N ALA A 233 5.08 13.99 -9.99
CA ALA A 233 6.01 13.06 -9.37
C ALA A 233 5.61 12.78 -7.90
N MET A 234 5.27 13.81 -7.12
CA MET A 234 4.70 13.64 -5.77
C MET A 234 3.39 12.85 -5.79
N ALA A 235 2.52 13.08 -6.79
CA ALA A 235 1.28 12.32 -6.92
C ALA A 235 1.55 10.83 -7.14
N SER A 236 2.53 10.47 -7.98
CA SER A 236 2.96 9.08 -8.20
C SER A 236 3.45 8.44 -6.90
N VAL A 237 4.34 9.12 -6.16
CA VAL A 237 4.85 8.61 -4.88
C VAL A 237 3.71 8.36 -3.88
N HIS A 238 2.75 9.27 -3.79
CA HIS A 238 1.59 9.09 -2.94
C HIS A 238 0.65 7.99 -3.42
N PHE A 239 0.55 7.77 -4.73
CA PHE A 239 -0.26 6.71 -5.30
C PHE A 239 0.35 5.33 -5.00
N GLU A 240 1.66 5.17 -5.21
CA GLU A 240 2.41 3.94 -4.90
C GLU A 240 2.38 3.59 -3.40
N THR A 241 2.36 4.61 -2.53
CA THR A 241 2.21 4.44 -1.07
C THR A 241 0.76 4.36 -0.60
N GLN A 242 -0.20 4.19 -1.52
CA GLN A 242 -1.65 4.10 -1.24
C GLN A 242 -2.25 5.30 -0.50
N ALA A 243 -1.56 6.44 -0.47
CA ALA A 243 -2.02 7.70 0.10
C ALA A 243 -2.87 8.49 -0.91
N PHE A 244 -3.99 7.91 -1.38
CA PHE A 244 -4.76 8.41 -2.52
C PHE A 244 -5.26 9.85 -2.37
N GLU A 245 -5.64 10.28 -1.17
CA GLU A 245 -6.03 11.68 -0.90
C GLU A 245 -4.88 12.68 -1.12
N ARG A 246 -3.66 12.29 -0.72
CA ARG A 246 -2.47 13.12 -0.95
C ARG A 246 -2.08 13.11 -2.42
N ALA A 247 -2.23 11.97 -3.11
CA ALA A 247 -2.02 11.84 -4.54
C ALA A 247 -2.99 12.76 -5.32
N LEU A 248 -4.28 12.75 -4.97
CA LEU A 248 -5.31 13.64 -5.53
C LEU A 248 -4.95 15.11 -5.35
N LYS A 249 -4.52 15.51 -4.15
CA LYS A 249 -4.11 16.90 -3.87
C LYS A 249 -2.94 17.34 -4.74
N ALA A 250 -1.92 16.49 -4.88
CA ALA A 250 -0.75 16.78 -5.71
C ALA A 250 -1.10 16.83 -7.21
N ALA A 251 -1.91 15.88 -7.70
CA ALA A 251 -2.35 15.84 -9.10
C ALA A 251 -3.25 17.03 -9.47
N ARG A 252 -4.15 17.46 -8.57
CA ARG A 252 -4.98 18.67 -8.77
C ARG A 252 -4.15 19.96 -8.81
N ARG A 253 -3.06 20.03 -8.02
CA ARG A 253 -2.11 21.15 -8.11
C ARG A 253 -1.46 21.18 -9.49
N ALA A 254 -1.00 20.03 -9.98
CA ALA A 254 -0.44 19.92 -11.33
C ALA A 254 -1.44 20.33 -12.40
N GLN A 255 -2.69 19.85 -12.32
CA GLN A 255 -3.78 20.22 -13.23
C GLN A 255 -3.96 21.73 -13.31
N ASN A 256 -4.12 22.43 -12.17
CA ASN A 256 -4.31 23.89 -12.15
C ASN A 256 -3.15 24.66 -12.78
N ILE A 257 -1.90 24.23 -12.54
CA ILE A 257 -0.73 24.84 -13.18
C ILE A 257 -0.80 24.63 -14.70
N LEU A 258 -1.11 23.43 -15.14
CA LEU A 258 -1.13 23.04 -16.55
C LEU A 258 -2.31 23.66 -17.32
N ASP A 259 -3.46 23.88 -16.68
CA ASP A 259 -4.60 24.60 -17.24
C ASP A 259 -4.21 26.03 -17.64
N LYS A 260 -3.42 26.70 -16.79
CA LYS A 260 -2.91 28.05 -17.07
C LYS A 260 -1.82 28.09 -18.13
N VAL A 261 -1.13 26.97 -18.38
CA VAL A 261 -0.06 26.86 -19.38
C VAL A 261 -0.59 26.38 -20.73
N GLY A 262 -1.79 25.79 -20.78
CA GLY A 262 -2.40 25.27 -22.00
C GLY A 262 -1.73 24.00 -22.54
N HIS A 263 -1.00 23.24 -21.71
CA HIS A 263 -0.26 22.06 -22.16
C HIS A 263 -1.11 20.78 -22.05
N MET A 264 -1.99 20.59 -23.04
CA MET A 264 -3.04 19.55 -23.06
C MET A 264 -2.53 18.13 -22.78
N ARG A 265 -1.35 17.73 -23.26
CA ARG A 265 -0.80 16.39 -22.95
C ARG A 265 -0.43 16.18 -21.50
N SER A 266 0.17 17.18 -20.87
CA SER A 266 0.54 17.08 -19.46
C SER A 266 -0.71 17.14 -18.59
N GLN A 267 -1.74 17.89 -19.01
CA GLN A 267 -3.05 17.86 -18.38
C GLN A 267 -3.66 16.45 -18.43
N ALA A 268 -3.54 15.73 -19.55
CA ALA A 268 -4.00 14.34 -19.65
C ALA A 268 -3.30 13.42 -18.64
N VAL A 269 -2.00 13.60 -18.39
CA VAL A 269 -1.28 12.86 -17.34
C VAL A 269 -1.79 13.20 -15.93
N ALA A 270 -2.09 14.47 -15.66
CA ALA A 270 -2.70 14.86 -14.38
C ALA A 270 -4.09 14.24 -14.20
N LEU A 271 -4.92 14.25 -15.24
CA LEU A 271 -6.24 13.62 -15.25
C LEU A 271 -6.16 12.10 -15.07
N HIS A 272 -5.16 11.44 -15.67
CA HIS A 272 -4.88 10.02 -15.44
C HIS A 272 -4.66 9.75 -13.95
N MET A 273 -3.75 10.49 -13.31
CA MET A 273 -3.46 10.33 -11.88
C MET A 273 -4.69 10.58 -10.99
N ILE A 274 -5.51 11.59 -11.34
CA ILE A 274 -6.75 11.88 -10.60
C ILE A 274 -7.77 10.74 -10.77
N ALA A 275 -8.01 10.29 -12.01
CA ALA A 275 -8.97 9.23 -12.30
C ALA A 275 -8.53 7.91 -11.65
N GLY A 276 -7.24 7.58 -11.71
CA GLY A 276 -6.66 6.41 -11.04
C GLY A 276 -6.83 6.48 -9.52
N ALA A 277 -6.58 7.64 -8.90
CA ALA A 277 -6.73 7.80 -7.46
C ALA A 277 -8.20 7.67 -6.99
N TYR A 278 -9.16 8.15 -7.77
CA TYR A 278 -10.59 7.91 -7.50
C TYR A 278 -10.98 6.44 -7.67
N LEU A 279 -10.44 5.78 -8.69
CA LEU A 279 -10.66 4.34 -8.89
C LEU A 279 -10.14 3.53 -7.71
N SER A 280 -8.93 3.82 -7.22
CA SER A 280 -8.36 3.16 -6.05
C SER A 280 -9.05 3.51 -4.73
N ALA A 281 -9.66 4.69 -4.63
CA ALA A 281 -10.49 5.10 -3.50
C ALA A 281 -11.93 4.53 -3.57
N ASN A 282 -12.23 3.65 -4.54
CA ASN A 282 -13.54 3.06 -4.78
C ASN A 282 -14.66 4.09 -5.05
N ASP A 283 -14.33 5.18 -5.74
CA ASP A 283 -15.30 6.17 -6.23
C ASP A 283 -15.40 6.11 -7.77
N PRO A 284 -16.19 5.17 -8.30
CA PRO A 284 -16.27 4.95 -9.74
C PRO A 284 -16.93 6.11 -10.50
N ASP A 285 -17.80 6.88 -9.85
CA ASP A 285 -18.51 8.00 -10.48
C ASP A 285 -17.53 9.13 -10.85
N GLU A 286 -16.65 9.53 -9.91
CA GLU A 286 -15.61 10.52 -10.18
C GLU A 286 -14.53 9.97 -11.13
N ALA A 287 -14.17 8.68 -11.03
CA ALA A 287 -13.25 8.04 -11.96
C ALA A 287 -13.77 8.07 -13.41
N ILE A 288 -15.07 7.82 -13.64
CA ILE A 288 -15.72 7.94 -14.96
C ILE A 288 -15.67 9.39 -15.45
N ARG A 289 -15.95 10.36 -14.59
CA ARG A 289 -15.93 11.78 -14.96
C ARG A 289 -14.55 12.22 -15.44
N TYR A 290 -13.50 11.93 -14.66
CA TYR A 290 -12.13 12.33 -15.00
C TYR A 290 -11.54 11.56 -16.17
N SER A 291 -11.83 10.26 -16.30
CA SER A 291 -11.44 9.49 -17.48
C SER A 291 -12.13 9.97 -18.76
N SER A 292 -13.39 10.42 -18.69
CA SER A 292 -14.09 11.03 -19.83
C SER A 292 -13.45 12.35 -20.27
N GLU A 293 -13.07 13.19 -19.31
CA GLU A 293 -12.36 14.44 -19.56
C GLU A 293 -10.99 14.18 -20.21
N MET A 294 -10.23 13.23 -19.66
CA MET A 294 -8.95 12.77 -20.21
C MET A 294 -9.11 12.28 -21.64
N ARG A 295 -10.12 11.44 -21.91
CA ARG A 295 -10.42 10.92 -23.24
C ARG A 295 -10.68 12.04 -24.25
N SER A 296 -11.51 13.03 -23.89
CA SER A 296 -11.81 14.19 -24.74
C SER A 296 -10.54 14.96 -25.10
N LEU A 297 -9.66 15.15 -24.11
CA LEU A 297 -8.40 15.85 -24.30
C LEU A 297 -7.44 15.08 -25.21
N CYS A 298 -7.26 13.78 -24.96
CA CYS A 298 -6.42 12.90 -25.77
C CYS A 298 -6.90 12.84 -27.22
N LYS A 299 -8.23 12.81 -27.47
CA LYS A 299 -8.78 12.90 -28.84
C LYS A 299 -8.38 14.20 -29.55
N LYS A 300 -8.39 15.35 -28.84
CA LYS A 300 -8.02 16.65 -29.42
C LYS A 300 -6.55 16.69 -29.85
N VAL A 301 -5.66 16.09 -29.04
CA VAL A 301 -4.22 16.03 -29.34
C VAL A 301 -3.79 14.75 -30.06
N GLN A 302 -4.76 13.98 -30.57
CA GLN A 302 -4.57 12.73 -31.32
C GLN A 302 -3.68 11.70 -30.59
N ASP A 303 -3.71 11.72 -29.26
CA ASP A 303 -2.96 10.80 -28.41
C ASP A 303 -3.74 9.50 -28.18
N ARG A 304 -3.47 8.50 -29.03
CA ARG A 304 -4.14 7.19 -28.97
C ARG A 304 -3.80 6.41 -27.70
N LYS A 305 -2.55 6.52 -27.21
CA LYS A 305 -2.12 5.84 -25.97
C LYS A 305 -2.89 6.42 -24.78
N GLY A 306 -2.90 7.75 -24.67
CA GLY A 306 -3.70 8.44 -23.66
C GLY A 306 -5.19 8.11 -23.74
N GLU A 307 -5.76 8.05 -24.95
CA GLU A 307 -7.16 7.64 -25.13
C GLU A 307 -7.41 6.23 -24.60
N GLY A 308 -6.55 5.27 -24.93
CA GLY A 308 -6.68 3.89 -24.45
C GLY A 308 -6.59 3.79 -22.92
N HIS A 309 -5.64 4.48 -22.27
CA HIS A 309 -5.56 4.51 -20.80
C HIS A 309 -6.82 5.11 -20.17
N ALA A 310 -7.34 6.21 -20.74
CA ALA A 310 -8.58 6.82 -20.26
C ALA A 310 -9.75 5.81 -20.33
N MET A 311 -9.87 5.05 -21.42
CA MET A 311 -10.95 4.08 -21.58
C MET A 311 -10.74 2.81 -20.74
N HIS A 312 -9.50 2.42 -20.46
CA HIS A 312 -9.20 1.38 -19.49
C HIS A 312 -9.69 1.75 -18.09
N ILE A 313 -9.36 2.96 -17.60
CA ILE A 313 -9.85 3.46 -16.30
C ILE A 313 -11.38 3.56 -16.30
N PHE A 314 -11.98 4.05 -17.38
CA PHE A 314 -13.44 4.10 -17.54
C PHE A 314 -14.06 2.69 -17.40
N THR A 315 -13.48 1.69 -18.06
CA THR A 315 -13.94 0.29 -18.00
C THR A 315 -13.88 -0.24 -16.57
N ARG A 316 -12.73 -0.07 -15.89
CA ARG A 316 -12.57 -0.50 -14.50
C ARG A 316 -13.54 0.20 -13.54
N ALA A 317 -13.83 1.48 -13.76
CA ALA A 317 -14.81 2.20 -12.96
C ALA A 317 -16.25 1.66 -13.19
N ASN A 318 -16.60 1.25 -14.41
CA ASN A 318 -17.91 0.62 -14.66
C ASN A 318 -18.00 -0.80 -14.08
N LEU A 319 -16.89 -1.55 -14.03
CA LEU A 319 -16.82 -2.79 -13.26
C LEU A 319 -17.10 -2.53 -11.77
N GLY A 320 -16.52 -1.48 -11.18
CA GLY A 320 -16.82 -1.08 -9.80
C GLY A 320 -18.30 -0.71 -9.58
N LEU A 321 -18.97 -0.08 -10.55
CA LEU A 321 -20.40 0.18 -10.49
C LEU A 321 -21.24 -1.10 -10.50
N ILE A 322 -20.87 -2.10 -11.30
CA ILE A 322 -21.56 -3.40 -11.32
C ILE A 322 -21.53 -4.02 -9.92
N TRP A 323 -20.35 -4.09 -9.30
CA TRP A 323 -20.22 -4.63 -7.93
C TRP A 323 -21.04 -3.85 -6.91
N LYS A 324 -21.05 -2.50 -6.99
CA LYS A 324 -21.91 -1.66 -6.13
C LYS A 324 -23.41 -1.93 -6.31
N GLU A 325 -23.85 -2.29 -7.52
CA GLU A 325 -25.25 -2.69 -7.76
C GLU A 325 -25.53 -4.13 -7.30
N VAL A 326 -24.55 -5.03 -7.38
CA VAL A 326 -24.61 -6.41 -6.85
C VAL A 326 -24.71 -6.41 -5.32
N ASP A 327 -23.89 -5.62 -4.61
CA ASP A 327 -23.95 -5.49 -3.15
C ASP A 327 -25.34 -5.02 -2.66
N LYS A 328 -26.00 -4.14 -3.42
CA LYS A 328 -27.38 -3.72 -3.12
C LYS A 328 -28.38 -4.84 -3.34
N LEU A 329 -28.13 -5.75 -4.28
CA LEU A 329 -28.98 -6.91 -4.52
C LEU A 329 -28.91 -7.90 -3.34
N GLU A 330 -27.73 -8.08 -2.73
CA GLU A 330 -27.54 -8.95 -1.55
C GLU A 330 -28.40 -8.53 -0.36
N GLN A 331 -28.69 -7.23 -0.21
CA GLN A 331 -29.59 -6.72 0.84
C GLN A 331 -31.04 -7.21 0.70
N PHE A 332 -31.40 -7.78 -0.45
CA PHE A 332 -32.70 -8.39 -0.69
C PHE A 332 -32.70 -9.92 -0.54
N ARG A 333 -31.57 -10.54 -0.15
CA ARG A 333 -31.46 -12.00 0.11
C ARG A 333 -32.41 -12.42 1.25
N PRO A 334 -33.21 -13.49 1.08
CA PRO A 334 -34.11 -13.97 2.14
C PRO A 334 -33.34 -14.30 3.44
N PRO A 335 -33.94 -14.17 4.64
CA PRO A 335 -33.33 -14.61 5.89
C PRO A 335 -33.06 -16.13 5.85
N GLU A 336 -32.01 -16.59 6.52
CA GLU A 336 -31.58 -18.01 6.63
C GLU A 336 -32.64 -18.93 7.28
N ASP A 337 -33.73 -18.37 7.78
CA ASP A 337 -34.78 -19.09 8.53
C ASP A 337 -35.89 -19.66 7.62
N LEU A 338 -35.74 -19.60 6.29
CA LEU A 338 -36.73 -20.12 5.35
C LEU A 338 -36.50 -21.61 5.09
N ASN A 339 -37.55 -22.41 5.21
CA ASN A 339 -37.49 -23.84 4.94
C ASN A 339 -36.96 -24.11 3.51
N ASN A 340 -36.15 -25.16 3.35
CA ASN A 340 -35.45 -25.53 2.11
C ASN A 340 -36.29 -25.42 0.81
N GLU A 341 -37.60 -25.66 0.83
CA GLU A 341 -38.46 -25.52 -0.37
C GLU A 341 -38.76 -24.05 -0.76
N GLU A 342 -38.95 -23.13 0.20
CA GLU A 342 -39.12 -21.69 -0.06
C GLU A 342 -37.76 -21.02 -0.35
N GLU A 343 -36.70 -21.54 0.25
CA GLU A 343 -35.32 -21.17 -0.05
C GLU A 343 -34.95 -21.59 -1.47
N ASP A 344 -35.21 -22.83 -1.89
CA ASP A 344 -34.99 -23.31 -3.26
C ASP A 344 -35.81 -22.51 -4.28
N GLU A 345 -37.08 -22.19 -4.01
CA GLU A 345 -37.88 -21.37 -4.93
C GLU A 345 -37.40 -19.91 -5.03
N ALA A 346 -36.90 -19.33 -3.95
CA ALA A 346 -36.37 -17.96 -3.92
C ALA A 346 -34.95 -17.88 -4.51
N GLN A 347 -34.10 -18.85 -4.19
CA GLN A 347 -32.72 -18.98 -4.65
C GLN A 347 -32.67 -19.37 -6.13
N VAL A 348 -33.55 -20.25 -6.62
CA VAL A 348 -33.68 -20.58 -8.05
C VAL A 348 -34.19 -19.38 -8.87
N LYS A 349 -35.07 -18.54 -8.31
CA LYS A 349 -35.57 -17.32 -8.98
C LYS A 349 -34.57 -16.15 -8.93
N LEU A 350 -33.65 -16.13 -7.97
CA LEU A 350 -32.56 -15.15 -7.89
C LEU A 350 -31.31 -15.57 -8.70
N ASN A 351 -31.02 -16.89 -8.82
CA ASN A 351 -29.81 -17.41 -9.48
C ASN A 351 -29.97 -17.69 -10.98
N TYR A 352 -31.18 -17.87 -11.53
CA TYR A 352 -31.38 -18.14 -12.96
C TYR A 352 -32.33 -17.14 -13.62
N GLY A 353 -31.75 -16.17 -14.32
CA GLY A 353 -32.49 -15.36 -15.28
C GLY A 353 -32.90 -16.20 -16.50
N PHE A 354 -34.16 -16.67 -16.55
CA PHE A 354 -34.85 -17.02 -17.80
C PHE A 354 -36.37 -16.73 -17.69
N PRO A 355 -37.04 -16.36 -18.80
CA PRO A 355 -38.45 -15.98 -18.82
C PRO A 355 -39.35 -17.20 -18.99
N GLY A 356 -40.30 -17.36 -18.08
CA GLY A 356 -41.51 -18.16 -18.30
C GLY A 356 -41.75 -19.26 -17.28
N VAL A 357 -42.45 -18.94 -16.18
CA VAL A 357 -43.33 -19.89 -15.49
C VAL A 357 -44.59 -19.16 -14.99
N SER A 358 -45.71 -19.59 -15.58
CA SER A 358 -47.11 -19.58 -15.15
C SER A 358 -47.63 -18.51 -14.17
N THR A 359 -48.61 -17.77 -14.66
CA THR A 359 -49.59 -16.99 -13.92
C THR A 359 -50.47 -17.89 -13.05
N ASP A 360 -50.16 -18.09 -11.77
CA ASP A 360 -51.20 -18.40 -10.80
C ASP A 360 -51.18 -17.40 -9.65
N ARG A 361 -52.07 -16.40 -9.78
CA ARG A 361 -52.38 -15.39 -8.78
C ARG A 361 -53.35 -16.01 -7.78
N ARG A 362 -52.85 -16.79 -6.83
CA ARG A 362 -53.62 -17.13 -5.63
C ARG A 362 -52.83 -16.72 -4.40
N GLU A 363 -53.30 -15.58 -3.86
CA GLU A 363 -53.13 -15.06 -2.50
C GLU A 363 -51.69 -15.10 -1.96
N ARG A 364 -50.85 -14.14 -2.41
CA ARG A 364 -49.60 -13.80 -1.72
C ARG A 364 -49.76 -12.52 -0.90
N PRO A 365 -49.09 -12.41 0.27
CA PRO A 365 -49.06 -11.17 1.05
C PRO A 365 -48.44 -10.04 0.22
N GLN A 366 -49.09 -8.87 0.16
CA GLN A 366 -48.67 -7.70 -0.65
C GLN A 366 -47.20 -7.25 -0.41
N GLU A 367 -46.61 -7.58 0.74
CA GLU A 367 -45.21 -7.26 1.07
C GLU A 367 -44.18 -8.18 0.36
N LYS A 368 -44.52 -9.44 0.05
CA LYS A 368 -43.65 -10.36 -0.72
C LYS A 368 -43.51 -9.90 -2.19
N ASP A 369 -44.55 -9.30 -2.76
CA ASP A 369 -44.54 -8.77 -4.14
C ASP A 369 -43.63 -7.52 -4.27
N GLN A 370 -43.67 -6.59 -3.31
CA GLN A 370 -42.82 -5.37 -3.35
C GLN A 370 -41.32 -5.64 -3.17
N ARG A 371 -40.93 -6.74 -2.54
CA ARG A 371 -39.53 -7.16 -2.41
C ARG A 371 -39.02 -7.72 -3.74
N TRP A 372 -39.82 -8.54 -4.40
CA TRP A 372 -39.51 -9.11 -5.71
C TRP A 372 -39.44 -8.03 -6.79
N ASP A 373 -40.39 -7.10 -6.82
CA ASP A 373 -40.36 -5.98 -7.78
C ASP A 373 -39.08 -5.15 -7.65
N ARG A 374 -38.62 -4.90 -6.41
CA ARG A 374 -37.36 -4.18 -6.14
C ARG A 374 -36.12 -4.99 -6.51
N ALA A 375 -36.10 -6.29 -6.27
CA ALA A 375 -35.00 -7.17 -6.69
C ALA A 375 -34.91 -7.26 -8.22
N GLN A 376 -36.05 -7.32 -8.91
CA GLN A 376 -36.11 -7.33 -10.37
C GLN A 376 -35.67 -6.00 -10.98
N GLU A 377 -36.08 -4.88 -10.38
CA GLU A 377 -35.59 -3.54 -10.76
C GLU A 377 -34.07 -3.44 -10.58
N GLN A 378 -33.54 -3.98 -9.47
CA GLN A 378 -32.11 -3.97 -9.19
C GLN A 378 -31.31 -4.87 -10.13
N HIS A 379 -31.83 -6.06 -10.47
CA HIS A 379 -31.26 -6.94 -11.49
C HIS A 379 -31.23 -6.25 -12.86
N THR A 380 -32.29 -5.53 -13.24
CA THR A 380 -32.34 -4.76 -14.49
C THR A 380 -31.22 -3.72 -14.54
N ARG A 381 -30.97 -3.00 -13.44
CA ARG A 381 -29.87 -2.02 -13.33
C ARG A 381 -28.48 -2.67 -13.46
N ILE A 382 -28.29 -3.87 -12.90
CA ILE A 382 -27.05 -4.64 -13.06
C ILE A 382 -26.83 -4.97 -14.54
N MET A 383 -27.85 -5.48 -15.23
CA MET A 383 -27.74 -5.80 -16.67
C MET A 383 -27.46 -4.57 -17.52
N GLU A 384 -28.12 -3.43 -17.25
CA GLU A 384 -27.83 -2.16 -17.92
C GLU A 384 -26.38 -1.67 -17.68
N ALA A 385 -25.89 -1.79 -16.44
CA ALA A 385 -24.51 -1.45 -16.09
C ALA A 385 -23.49 -2.36 -16.79
N MET A 386 -23.79 -3.66 -16.89
CA MET A 386 -22.96 -4.64 -17.60
C MET A 386 -22.90 -4.36 -19.10
N ASP A 387 -24.03 -4.05 -19.74
CA ASP A 387 -24.04 -3.70 -21.17
C ASP A 387 -23.22 -2.43 -21.44
N LYS A 388 -23.32 -1.43 -20.56
CA LYS A 388 -22.50 -0.22 -20.64
C LYS A 388 -21.01 -0.54 -20.48
N ALA A 389 -20.64 -1.33 -19.47
CA ALA A 389 -19.26 -1.74 -19.24
C ALA A 389 -18.69 -2.52 -20.45
N LEU A 390 -19.49 -3.41 -21.04
CA LEU A 390 -19.07 -4.23 -22.17
C LEU A 390 -18.83 -3.38 -23.42
N ASN A 391 -19.69 -2.40 -23.68
CA ASN A 391 -19.52 -1.49 -24.81
C ASN A 391 -18.24 -0.65 -24.67
N VAL A 392 -17.99 -0.11 -23.47
CA VAL A 392 -16.76 0.66 -23.18
C VAL A 392 -15.53 -0.23 -23.31
N ALA A 393 -15.56 -1.45 -22.76
CA ALA A 393 -14.43 -2.38 -22.80
C ALA A 393 -14.06 -2.78 -24.24
N LYS A 394 -15.06 -3.03 -25.10
CA LYS A 394 -14.85 -3.30 -26.53
C LYS A 394 -14.22 -2.12 -27.24
N GLU A 395 -14.69 -0.90 -26.96
CA GLU A 395 -14.11 0.31 -27.52
C GLU A 395 -12.65 0.48 -27.03
N ALA A 396 -12.37 0.18 -25.75
CA ALA A 396 -11.03 0.23 -25.13
C ALA A 396 -10.04 -0.68 -25.84
N ALA A 397 -10.40 -1.95 -26.01
CA ALA A 397 -9.59 -2.90 -26.76
C ALA A 397 -9.35 -2.45 -28.21
N ALA A 398 -10.38 -1.90 -28.88
CA ALA A 398 -10.26 -1.43 -30.27
C ALA A 398 -9.33 -0.21 -30.43
N VAL A 399 -9.32 0.71 -29.46
CA VAL A 399 -8.40 1.86 -29.45
C VAL A 399 -6.99 1.43 -29.08
N ALA A 400 -6.84 0.58 -28.06
CA ALA A 400 -5.53 0.06 -27.64
C ALA A 400 -4.84 -0.73 -28.77
N LYS A 401 -5.59 -1.53 -29.55
CA LYS A 401 -5.07 -2.26 -30.72
C LYS A 401 -4.53 -1.36 -31.83
N LYS A 402 -4.95 -0.09 -31.88
CA LYS A 402 -4.43 0.93 -32.80
C LYS A 402 -3.23 1.72 -32.24
N SER A 403 -2.78 1.37 -31.03
CA SER A 403 -1.60 1.92 -30.38
C SER A 403 -0.45 0.90 -30.44
N ASP A 404 0.79 1.37 -30.48
CA ASP A 404 1.99 0.51 -30.43
C ASP A 404 2.31 0.01 -28.99
N ASP A 405 1.34 0.12 -28.08
CA ASP A 405 1.52 -0.16 -26.66
C ASP A 405 0.94 -1.54 -26.30
N LYS A 406 1.81 -2.56 -26.27
CA LYS A 406 1.43 -3.94 -26.00
C LYS A 406 0.93 -4.15 -24.57
N GLU A 407 1.47 -3.39 -23.60
CA GLU A 407 1.03 -3.42 -22.20
C GLU A 407 -0.43 -2.94 -22.11
N LEU A 408 -0.75 -1.79 -22.70
CA LEU A 408 -2.10 -1.24 -22.73
C LEU A 408 -3.09 -2.16 -23.48
N GLN A 409 -2.64 -2.80 -24.56
CA GLN A 409 -3.44 -3.82 -25.25
C GLN A 409 -3.75 -5.01 -24.33
N GLY A 410 -2.77 -5.52 -23.58
CA GLY A 410 -2.98 -6.59 -22.60
C GLY A 410 -3.97 -6.20 -21.49
N MET A 411 -3.79 -5.02 -20.88
CA MET A 411 -4.66 -4.53 -19.81
C MET A 411 -6.13 -4.34 -20.26
N THR A 412 -6.33 -3.84 -21.48
CA THR A 412 -7.69 -3.63 -22.03
C THR A 412 -8.37 -4.93 -22.42
N LEU A 413 -7.62 -5.91 -22.96
CA LEU A 413 -8.13 -7.26 -23.22
C LEU A 413 -8.47 -8.00 -21.92
N PHE A 414 -7.64 -7.88 -20.88
CA PHE A 414 -7.94 -8.41 -19.54
C PHE A 414 -9.26 -7.83 -18.99
N SER A 415 -9.41 -6.50 -19.00
CA SER A 415 -10.65 -5.86 -18.53
C SER A 415 -11.87 -6.26 -19.36
N LEU A 416 -11.72 -6.43 -20.68
CA LEU A 416 -12.80 -6.91 -21.56
C LEU A 416 -13.18 -8.36 -21.22
N GLY A 417 -12.18 -9.23 -20.98
CA GLY A 417 -12.39 -10.61 -20.54
C GLY A 417 -13.16 -10.69 -19.22
N GLN A 418 -12.81 -9.87 -18.23
CA GLN A 418 -13.54 -9.78 -16.95
C GLN A 418 -15.00 -9.39 -17.15
N VAL A 419 -15.27 -8.37 -17.96
CA VAL A 419 -16.65 -7.93 -18.24
C VAL A 419 -17.43 -9.01 -19.02
N GLN A 420 -16.79 -9.71 -19.96
CA GLN A 420 -17.43 -10.80 -20.70
C GLN A 420 -17.74 -12.02 -19.82
N LEU A 421 -16.83 -12.37 -18.91
CA LEU A 421 -17.04 -13.43 -17.92
C LEU A 421 -18.23 -13.10 -17.02
N LEU A 422 -18.26 -11.89 -16.45
CA LEU A 422 -19.40 -11.43 -15.65
C LEU A 422 -20.70 -11.45 -16.45
N ALA A 423 -20.67 -11.05 -17.72
CA ALA A 423 -21.82 -11.07 -18.63
C ALA A 423 -22.23 -12.48 -19.11
N GLY A 424 -21.58 -13.54 -18.63
CA GLY A 424 -21.85 -14.93 -19.04
C GLY A 424 -21.48 -15.24 -20.49
N LYS A 425 -20.71 -14.37 -21.16
CA LYS A 425 -20.29 -14.55 -22.56
C LYS A 425 -19.00 -15.37 -22.62
N LEU A 426 -19.08 -16.62 -22.16
CA LEU A 426 -17.91 -17.47 -21.91
C LEU A 426 -17.05 -17.74 -23.16
N GLU A 427 -17.66 -17.94 -24.34
CA GLU A 427 -16.92 -18.14 -25.59
C GLU A 427 -16.14 -16.88 -26.01
N ASP A 428 -16.78 -15.71 -25.92
CA ASP A 428 -16.15 -14.42 -26.21
C ASP A 428 -15.03 -14.11 -25.20
N ALA A 429 -15.26 -14.42 -23.91
CA ALA A 429 -14.29 -14.26 -22.83
C ALA A 429 -13.06 -15.12 -23.08
N LEU A 430 -13.25 -16.41 -23.39
CA LEU A 430 -12.16 -17.34 -23.66
C LEU A 430 -11.30 -16.86 -24.83
N LYS A 431 -11.93 -16.48 -25.94
CA LYS A 431 -11.22 -15.93 -27.11
C LYS A 431 -10.41 -14.68 -26.76
N THR A 432 -11.01 -13.76 -26.00
CA THR A 432 -10.37 -12.48 -25.62
C THR A 432 -9.17 -12.71 -24.70
N VAL A 433 -9.32 -13.60 -23.71
CA VAL A 433 -8.25 -13.91 -22.76
C VAL A 433 -7.13 -14.72 -23.42
N THR A 434 -7.44 -15.63 -24.36
CA THR A 434 -6.41 -16.29 -25.18
C THR A 434 -5.61 -15.28 -26.01
N GLU A 435 -6.26 -14.27 -26.61
CA GLU A 435 -5.55 -13.17 -27.29
C GLU A 435 -4.63 -12.43 -26.32
N ALA A 436 -5.10 -12.11 -25.10
CA ALA A 436 -4.31 -11.45 -24.07
C ALA A 436 -3.08 -12.27 -23.63
N VAL A 437 -3.23 -13.58 -23.41
CA VAL A 437 -2.14 -14.49 -23.06
C VAL A 437 -1.09 -14.53 -24.17
N SER A 438 -1.50 -14.72 -25.43
CA SER A 438 -0.57 -14.77 -26.57
C SER A 438 0.18 -13.45 -26.79
N LEU A 439 -0.48 -12.32 -26.51
CA LEU A 439 0.16 -11.01 -26.55
C LEU A 439 1.19 -10.85 -25.44
N GLY A 440 0.87 -11.31 -24.22
CA GLY A 440 1.80 -11.34 -23.09
C GLY A 440 3.07 -12.14 -23.41
N GLU A 441 2.92 -13.35 -23.95
CA GLU A 441 4.05 -14.22 -24.34
C GLU A 441 4.96 -13.59 -25.40
N SER A 442 4.36 -12.95 -26.42
CA SER A 442 5.11 -12.34 -27.54
C SER A 442 5.62 -10.92 -27.27
N SER A 443 5.17 -10.28 -26.19
CA SER A 443 5.57 -8.92 -25.81
C SER A 443 6.68 -8.88 -24.78
N GLY A 444 6.82 -9.93 -23.97
CA GLY A 444 7.69 -9.93 -22.80
C GLY A 444 7.10 -9.23 -21.57
N GLU A 445 5.84 -8.76 -21.64
CA GLU A 445 5.14 -8.10 -20.53
C GLU A 445 4.61 -9.14 -19.52
N GLN A 446 5.44 -9.47 -18.52
CA GLN A 446 5.19 -10.60 -17.63
C GLN A 446 4.02 -10.37 -16.65
N HIS A 447 3.78 -9.14 -16.19
CA HIS A 447 2.68 -8.85 -15.26
C HIS A 447 1.29 -9.00 -15.93
N ALA A 448 1.09 -8.36 -17.09
CA ALA A 448 -0.16 -8.49 -17.84
C ALA A 448 -0.41 -9.93 -18.31
N HIS A 449 0.66 -10.65 -18.67
CA HIS A 449 0.59 -12.08 -19.01
C HIS A 449 0.12 -12.92 -17.82
N ALA A 450 0.64 -12.69 -16.61
CA ALA A 450 0.26 -13.42 -15.42
C ALA A 450 -1.23 -13.22 -15.07
N LEU A 451 -1.70 -11.97 -15.07
CA LEU A 451 -3.12 -11.65 -14.82
C LEU A 451 -4.04 -12.27 -15.87
N ALA A 452 -3.65 -12.27 -17.15
CA ALA A 452 -4.41 -12.92 -18.21
C ALA A 452 -4.51 -14.44 -18.01
N LEU A 453 -3.45 -15.11 -17.55
CA LEU A 453 -3.47 -16.54 -17.23
C LEU A 453 -4.43 -16.86 -16.07
N ILE A 454 -4.42 -16.04 -15.00
CA ILE A 454 -5.32 -16.20 -13.85
C ILE A 454 -6.78 -16.07 -14.29
N LEU A 455 -7.10 -15.03 -15.08
CA LEU A 455 -8.44 -14.84 -15.62
C LEU A 455 -8.85 -15.96 -16.59
N MET A 456 -7.89 -16.54 -17.32
CA MET A 456 -8.15 -17.70 -18.17
C MET A 456 -8.61 -18.90 -17.32
N GLY A 457 -8.01 -19.09 -16.15
CA GLY A 457 -8.43 -20.06 -15.15
C GLY A 457 -9.89 -19.88 -14.73
N GLU A 458 -10.28 -18.66 -14.34
CA GLU A 458 -11.67 -18.34 -13.99
C GLU A 458 -12.65 -18.62 -15.15
N VAL A 459 -12.28 -18.26 -16.38
CA VAL A 459 -13.11 -18.52 -17.58
C VAL A 459 -13.25 -20.02 -17.85
N HIS A 460 -12.18 -20.81 -17.72
CA HIS A 460 -12.24 -22.27 -17.85
C HIS A 460 -13.09 -22.91 -16.76
N PHE A 461 -13.00 -22.41 -15.52
CA PHE A 461 -13.81 -22.90 -14.40
C PHE A 461 -15.30 -22.63 -14.64
N ALA A 462 -15.66 -21.41 -15.06
CA ALA A 462 -17.03 -21.07 -15.44
C ALA A 462 -17.53 -21.90 -16.63
N ASN A 463 -16.63 -22.38 -17.49
CA ASN A 463 -16.91 -23.30 -18.59
C ASN A 463 -16.87 -24.79 -18.20
N GLN A 464 -16.83 -25.10 -16.91
CA GLN A 464 -16.78 -26.46 -16.33
C GLN A 464 -15.56 -27.29 -16.76
N ARG A 465 -14.45 -26.64 -17.13
CA ARG A 465 -13.19 -27.29 -17.52
C ARG A 465 -12.16 -27.17 -16.40
N VAL A 466 -12.41 -27.90 -15.31
CA VAL A 466 -11.61 -27.76 -14.07
C VAL A 466 -10.12 -28.02 -14.28
N GLY A 467 -9.74 -29.02 -15.09
CA GLY A 467 -8.32 -29.29 -15.37
C GLY A 467 -7.61 -28.16 -16.12
N GLU A 468 -8.25 -27.58 -17.14
CA GLU A 468 -7.74 -26.40 -17.85
C GLU A 468 -7.72 -25.16 -16.95
N ALA A 469 -8.67 -25.06 -16.01
CA ALA A 469 -8.76 -23.96 -15.06
C ALA A 469 -7.60 -23.94 -14.06
N VAL A 470 -7.27 -25.10 -13.48
CA VAL A 470 -6.15 -25.27 -12.55
C VAL A 470 -4.82 -25.00 -13.26
N ASP A 471 -4.57 -25.61 -14.43
CA ASP A 471 -3.32 -25.38 -15.19
C ASP A 471 -3.08 -23.89 -15.49
N ALA A 472 -4.11 -23.19 -15.96
CA ALA A 472 -4.02 -21.77 -16.28
C ALA A 472 -3.73 -20.91 -15.04
N ALA A 473 -4.44 -21.15 -13.92
CA ALA A 473 -4.26 -20.40 -12.68
C ALA A 473 -2.90 -20.69 -12.01
N GLU A 474 -2.40 -21.93 -12.03
CA GLU A 474 -1.08 -22.30 -11.53
C GLU A 474 0.06 -21.69 -12.34
N ARG A 475 -0.06 -21.68 -13.68
CA ARG A 475 0.89 -20.98 -14.56
C ARG A 475 0.92 -19.49 -14.26
N GLY A 476 -0.25 -18.89 -14.03
CA GLY A 476 -0.37 -17.50 -13.58
C GLY A 476 0.33 -17.25 -12.24
N LEU A 477 0.09 -18.10 -11.23
CA LEU A 477 0.72 -18.03 -9.91
C LEU A 477 2.25 -18.15 -10.00
N LYS A 478 2.75 -19.13 -10.75
CA LYS A 478 4.19 -19.34 -10.96
C LYS A 478 4.86 -18.13 -11.59
N LEU A 479 4.17 -17.49 -12.53
CA LEU A 479 4.68 -16.27 -13.16
C LEU A 479 4.67 -15.08 -12.21
N CYS A 480 3.62 -14.91 -11.39
CA CYS A 480 3.55 -13.88 -10.35
C CYS A 480 4.71 -14.01 -9.36
N LYS A 481 5.01 -15.23 -8.89
CA LYS A 481 6.17 -15.54 -8.03
C LYS A 481 7.49 -15.15 -8.69
N LYS A 482 7.67 -15.49 -9.96
CA LYS A 482 8.89 -15.17 -10.71
C LYS A 482 9.15 -13.66 -10.82
N ILE A 483 8.09 -12.87 -10.95
CA ILE A 483 8.20 -11.40 -11.08
C ILE A 483 8.10 -10.65 -9.75
N GLY A 484 7.84 -11.35 -8.64
CA GLY A 484 7.66 -10.75 -7.32
C GLY A 484 6.35 -9.97 -7.16
N ASP A 485 5.30 -10.32 -7.91
CA ASP A 485 3.98 -9.69 -7.83
C ASP A 485 3.13 -10.36 -6.75
N TRP A 486 3.30 -9.92 -5.51
CA TRP A 486 2.59 -10.47 -4.35
C TRP A 486 1.06 -10.34 -4.46
N ALA A 487 0.55 -9.30 -5.12
CA ALA A 487 -0.88 -9.06 -5.27
C ALA A 487 -1.47 -10.03 -6.30
N GLY A 488 -0.76 -10.25 -7.41
CA GLY A 488 -1.07 -11.28 -8.39
C GLY A 488 -1.01 -12.70 -7.79
N GLU A 489 -0.04 -12.97 -6.91
CA GLU A 489 0.03 -14.24 -6.19
C GLU A 489 -1.18 -14.49 -5.29
N ASP A 490 -1.56 -13.50 -4.47
CA ASP A 490 -2.74 -13.59 -3.61
C ASP A 490 -4.02 -13.78 -4.43
N TYR A 491 -4.15 -13.07 -5.55
CA TYR A 491 -5.28 -13.23 -6.46
C TYR A 491 -5.33 -14.63 -7.09
N ALA A 492 -4.20 -15.14 -7.59
CA ALA A 492 -4.12 -16.47 -8.18
C ALA A 492 -4.45 -17.57 -7.15
N LYS A 493 -3.99 -17.43 -5.89
CA LYS A 493 -4.32 -18.36 -4.81
C LYS A 493 -5.81 -18.37 -4.52
N LYS A 494 -6.45 -17.20 -4.38
CA LYS A 494 -7.92 -17.11 -4.19
C LYS A 494 -8.70 -17.75 -5.34
N VAL A 495 -8.24 -17.56 -6.57
CA VAL A 495 -8.86 -18.21 -7.73
C VAL A 495 -8.71 -19.74 -7.66
N LEU A 496 -7.53 -20.24 -7.32
CA LEU A 496 -7.29 -21.67 -7.12
C LEU A 496 -8.13 -22.24 -5.97
N GLU A 497 -8.28 -21.52 -4.86
CA GLU A 497 -9.16 -21.90 -3.74
C GLU A 497 -10.61 -22.06 -4.20
N VAL A 498 -11.12 -21.12 -5.00
CA VAL A 498 -12.48 -21.18 -5.56
C VAL A 498 -12.63 -22.36 -6.54
N ILE A 499 -11.62 -22.62 -7.37
CA ILE A 499 -11.65 -23.72 -8.35
C ILE A 499 -11.60 -25.09 -7.67
N LEU A 500 -10.79 -25.22 -6.61
CA LEU A 500 -10.49 -26.48 -5.92
C LEU A 500 -11.45 -26.76 -4.75
N GLY A 501 -12.11 -25.74 -4.20
CA GLY A 501 -13.09 -25.88 -3.11
C GLY A 501 -12.50 -26.02 -1.70
N GLU A 502 -11.19 -25.79 -1.51
CA GLU A 502 -10.45 -25.85 -0.23
C GLU A 502 -9.34 -24.77 -0.19
N PRO A 503 -8.86 -24.32 1.00
CA PRO A 503 -7.73 -23.38 1.11
C PRO A 503 -6.47 -23.99 0.48
N ALA A 504 -5.81 -23.23 -0.41
CA ALA A 504 -4.76 -23.78 -1.26
C ALA A 504 -3.58 -24.30 -0.40
N PRO A 505 -3.12 -25.55 -0.61
CA PRO A 505 -2.01 -26.10 0.14
C PRO A 505 -0.70 -25.38 -0.21
N GLY A 506 0.18 -25.26 0.78
CA GLY A 506 1.55 -24.78 0.58
C GLY A 506 2.27 -25.67 -0.42
N ILE A 507 2.67 -25.10 -1.55
CA ILE A 507 3.48 -25.77 -2.57
C ILE A 507 4.94 -25.59 -2.16
N ASP A 508 5.58 -26.69 -1.73
CA ASP A 508 7.03 -26.86 -1.79
C ASP A 508 7.42 -27.53 -3.11
N GLU A 509 8.52 -27.05 -3.68
CA GLU A 509 9.12 -27.46 -4.94
C GLU A 509 9.78 -28.84 -4.81
N ASP A 510 9.45 -29.79 -5.70
CA ASP A 510 10.40 -30.60 -6.50
C ASP A 510 9.76 -31.92 -6.99
N GLY A 511 9.98 -32.24 -8.27
CA GLY A 511 9.84 -33.60 -8.81
C GLY A 511 8.76 -33.79 -9.87
N ALA A 512 9.21 -33.98 -11.10
CA ALA A 512 8.40 -34.42 -12.23
C ALA A 512 7.95 -35.89 -12.12
N ASP A 513 6.94 -36.22 -12.94
CA ASP A 513 6.52 -37.55 -13.43
C ASP A 513 5.44 -38.36 -12.69
N SER A 514 4.29 -38.41 -13.38
CA SER A 514 3.50 -39.62 -13.72
C SER A 514 2.48 -40.21 -12.73
N HIS A 515 1.32 -40.54 -13.32
CA HIS A 515 0.28 -41.50 -12.91
C HIS A 515 -0.81 -41.05 -11.91
N GLY A 516 -1.92 -40.56 -12.48
CA GLY A 516 -3.21 -40.46 -11.81
C GLY A 516 -3.97 -41.79 -11.85
N GLY A 517 -4.41 -42.22 -10.66
CA GLY A 517 -5.30 -43.35 -10.44
C GLY A 517 -5.48 -43.60 -8.95
N ASP A 518 -6.35 -42.82 -8.29
CA ASP A 518 -7.43 -43.31 -7.43
C ASP A 518 -8.10 -42.16 -6.66
N ALA A 519 -9.43 -42.28 -6.55
CA ALA A 519 -10.31 -41.34 -5.86
C ALA A 519 -10.04 -41.34 -4.35
N VAL A 520 -10.01 -40.15 -3.72
CA VAL A 520 -9.99 -40.04 -2.26
C VAL A 520 -11.23 -39.28 -1.78
N GLN A 521 -11.94 -39.92 -0.85
CA GLN A 521 -13.18 -39.53 -0.21
C GLN A 521 -12.99 -38.39 0.81
N VAL A 522 -14.00 -37.53 0.90
CA VAL A 522 -14.13 -36.42 1.85
C VAL A 522 -14.44 -36.93 3.27
N PHE A 523 -13.78 -36.40 4.31
CA PHE A 523 -14.12 -36.67 5.72
C PHE A 523 -14.58 -35.40 6.47
N GLN A 524 -15.76 -35.48 7.10
CA GLN A 524 -16.21 -34.52 8.13
C GLN A 524 -15.75 -34.99 9.51
N GLY A 525 -14.75 -34.31 10.07
CA GLY A 525 -14.08 -34.58 11.36
C GLY A 525 -12.63 -34.07 11.31
N LEU A 526 -11.88 -34.14 12.42
CA LEU A 526 -10.41 -34.03 12.34
C LEU A 526 -9.91 -35.06 11.33
N ASP A 527 -8.97 -34.68 10.45
CA ASP A 527 -8.42 -35.57 9.43
C ASP A 527 -7.79 -36.82 10.09
N PRO A 528 -8.30 -38.04 9.81
CA PRO A 528 -7.77 -39.27 10.39
C PRO A 528 -6.28 -39.49 10.11
N ALA A 529 -5.77 -38.99 8.98
CA ALA A 529 -4.36 -39.12 8.63
C ALA A 529 -3.48 -38.25 9.54
N PHE A 530 -3.90 -37.00 9.77
CA PHE A 530 -3.25 -36.09 10.72
C PHE A 530 -3.29 -36.63 12.15
N VAL A 531 -4.46 -37.05 12.64
CA VAL A 531 -4.61 -37.58 14.01
C VAL A 531 -3.73 -38.81 14.21
N ARG A 532 -3.69 -39.72 13.22
CA ARG A 532 -2.85 -40.92 13.28
C ARG A 532 -1.35 -40.59 13.30
N ALA A 533 -0.91 -39.62 12.47
CA ALA A 533 0.49 -39.22 12.41
C ALA A 533 0.97 -38.61 13.74
N GLU A 534 0.16 -37.71 14.32
CA GLU A 534 0.48 -37.06 15.60
C GLU A 534 0.51 -38.08 16.75
N LEU A 535 -0.48 -38.98 16.82
CA LEU A 535 -0.47 -40.04 17.83
C LEU A 535 0.76 -40.94 17.70
N ARG A 536 1.22 -41.24 16.48
CA ARG A 536 2.41 -42.05 16.25
C ARG A 536 3.69 -41.34 16.69
N ASP A 537 3.83 -40.06 16.38
CA ASP A 537 4.98 -39.25 16.80
C ASP A 537 5.06 -39.17 18.34
N GLN A 538 3.93 -38.90 18.99
CA GLN A 538 3.84 -38.85 20.46
C GLN A 538 4.17 -40.20 21.13
N VAL A 539 3.76 -41.33 20.53
CA VAL A 539 4.13 -42.67 21.03
C VAL A 539 5.64 -42.92 20.85
N ASN A 540 6.19 -42.58 19.68
CA ASN A 540 7.62 -42.79 19.40
C ASN A 540 8.51 -41.95 20.34
N GLN A 541 8.14 -40.69 20.61
CA GLN A 541 8.85 -39.81 21.54
C GLN A 541 8.85 -40.33 22.99
N LEU A 542 7.75 -40.93 23.43
CA LEU A 542 7.63 -41.45 24.80
C LEU A 542 8.30 -42.81 25.00
N VAL A 543 8.34 -43.65 23.98
CA VAL A 543 8.96 -44.98 24.03
C VAL A 543 10.47 -44.91 23.72
N GLY A 544 10.92 -43.90 22.98
CA GLY A 544 12.33 -43.69 22.66
C GLY A 544 12.85 -44.62 21.55
N VAL A 545 12.00 -44.95 20.58
CA VAL A 545 12.40 -45.70 19.37
C VAL A 545 12.69 -44.70 18.25
N ASP A 546 13.86 -44.81 17.60
CA ASP A 546 14.21 -43.99 16.44
C ASP A 546 13.17 -44.19 15.31
N ASP A 547 12.82 -43.09 14.64
CA ASP A 547 11.73 -42.96 13.67
C ASP A 547 11.56 -44.17 12.73
N GLY A 548 10.51 -44.97 12.98
CA GLY A 548 9.82 -45.69 11.91
C GLY A 548 9.58 -47.20 12.04
N ASP A 549 9.04 -47.73 13.14
CA ASP A 549 8.44 -49.09 13.09
C ASP A 549 7.31 -49.41 14.07
N THR A 550 6.67 -48.41 14.71
CA THR A 550 5.46 -48.68 15.52
C THR A 550 4.26 -48.88 14.61
N ALA A 551 3.91 -50.14 14.33
CA ALA A 551 2.72 -50.48 13.54
C ALA A 551 1.43 -50.06 14.26
N ASP A 552 0.49 -49.45 13.52
CA ASP A 552 -0.71 -48.82 14.09
C ASP A 552 -1.68 -49.76 14.83
N ASP A 553 -1.54 -51.06 14.57
CA ASP A 553 -2.35 -52.13 15.17
C ASP A 553 -1.68 -52.77 16.40
N THR A 554 -0.44 -52.40 16.72
CA THR A 554 0.29 -52.95 17.87
C THR A 554 -0.25 -52.36 19.17
N PRO A 555 -0.54 -53.18 20.20
CA PRO A 555 -0.90 -52.67 21.51
C PRO A 555 0.21 -51.79 22.10
N LEU A 556 -0.12 -50.58 22.55
CA LEU A 556 0.86 -49.60 23.03
C LEU A 556 1.73 -50.12 24.19
N MET A 557 1.20 -51.03 25.00
CA MET A 557 1.94 -51.71 26.07
C MET A 557 3.03 -52.65 25.52
N ASP A 558 2.78 -53.30 24.39
CA ASP A 558 3.75 -54.17 23.71
C ASP A 558 4.82 -53.35 22.98
N SER A 559 4.51 -52.09 22.66
CA SER A 559 5.46 -51.10 22.15
C SER A 559 6.35 -50.49 23.24
N GLY A 560 6.20 -50.84 24.51
CA GLY A 560 7.06 -50.34 25.60
C GLY A 560 6.48 -49.19 26.42
N MET A 561 5.21 -48.84 26.22
CA MET A 561 4.49 -47.90 27.08
C MET A 561 4.20 -48.54 28.45
N ASP A 562 4.44 -47.82 29.54
CA ASP A 562 4.19 -48.27 30.91
C ASP A 562 3.07 -47.43 31.56
N SER A 563 2.70 -47.75 32.80
CA SER A 563 1.60 -47.05 33.49
C SER A 563 1.86 -45.57 33.73
N LEU A 564 3.12 -45.10 33.73
CA LEU A 564 3.47 -43.70 33.92
C LEU A 564 3.46 -42.94 32.59
N SER A 565 4.05 -43.51 31.53
CA SER A 565 4.06 -42.90 30.19
C SER A 565 2.68 -42.89 29.54
N SER A 566 1.79 -43.80 29.93
CA SER A 566 0.39 -43.82 29.50
C SER A 566 -0.42 -42.59 29.96
N VAL A 567 -0.14 -42.10 31.17
CA VAL A 567 -0.81 -40.90 31.73
C VAL A 567 -0.28 -39.63 31.09
N GLU A 568 1.03 -39.58 30.83
CA GLU A 568 1.68 -38.46 30.13
C GLU A 568 1.19 -38.36 28.68
N PHE A 569 1.17 -39.49 27.96
CA PHE A 569 0.61 -39.58 26.61
C PHE A 569 -0.83 -39.04 26.53
N ARG A 570 -1.72 -39.50 27.40
CA ARG A 570 -3.12 -39.02 27.44
C ARG A 570 -3.20 -37.51 27.67
N ASN A 571 -2.36 -36.95 28.55
CA ASN A 571 -2.39 -35.53 28.86
C ASN A 571 -1.89 -34.67 27.69
N THR A 572 -0.89 -35.15 26.96
CA THR A 572 -0.38 -34.48 25.76
C THR A 572 -1.42 -34.53 24.64
N VAL A 573 -2.00 -35.69 24.36
CA VAL A 573 -3.06 -35.85 23.34
C VAL A 573 -4.31 -35.02 23.68
N ALA A 574 -4.73 -34.99 24.94
CA ALA A 574 -5.86 -34.16 25.38
C ALA A 574 -5.60 -32.66 25.19
N LYS A 575 -4.36 -32.21 25.39
CA LYS A 575 -3.95 -30.81 25.21
C LYS A 575 -3.86 -30.44 23.74
N GLU A 576 -3.30 -31.32 22.92
CA GLU A 576 -3.08 -31.07 21.49
C GLU A 576 -4.39 -30.96 20.73
N PHE A 577 -5.31 -31.90 20.94
CA PHE A 577 -6.63 -31.89 20.31
C PHE A 577 -7.68 -31.07 21.07
N LYS A 578 -7.30 -30.45 22.20
CA LYS A 578 -8.18 -29.66 23.10
C LYS A 578 -9.45 -30.40 23.52
N MET A 579 -9.32 -31.68 23.86
CA MET A 579 -10.43 -32.57 24.20
C MET A 579 -10.33 -33.12 25.62
N ASN A 580 -11.48 -33.39 26.23
CA ASN A 580 -11.55 -34.13 27.48
C ASN A 580 -11.51 -35.65 27.22
N LEU A 581 -10.34 -36.25 27.38
CA LEU A 581 -10.13 -37.70 27.20
C LEU A 581 -10.21 -38.46 28.53
N PRO A 582 -10.77 -39.68 28.63
CA PRO A 582 -10.81 -40.43 29.89
C PRO A 582 -9.41 -40.85 30.39
N ALA A 583 -9.27 -41.11 31.70
CA ALA A 583 -8.00 -41.59 32.28
C ALA A 583 -7.65 -43.03 31.88
N THR A 584 -8.63 -43.78 31.37
CA THR A 584 -8.52 -45.16 30.88
C THR A 584 -8.27 -45.24 29.37
N LEU A 585 -8.07 -44.10 28.69
CA LEU A 585 -8.00 -43.98 27.23
C LEU A 585 -7.11 -45.03 26.55
N THR A 586 -5.90 -45.23 27.06
CA THR A 586 -4.88 -46.16 26.53
C THR A 586 -5.16 -47.63 26.83
N PHE A 587 -6.08 -47.93 27.74
CA PHE A 587 -6.56 -49.29 28.02
C PHE A 587 -7.82 -49.60 27.21
N ASP A 588 -8.72 -48.63 27.07
CA ASP A 588 -9.97 -48.76 26.30
C ASP A 588 -9.71 -48.77 24.79
N PHE A 589 -8.66 -48.06 24.35
CA PHE A 589 -8.21 -47.97 22.96
C PHE A 589 -6.70 -48.28 22.90
N PRO A 590 -6.31 -49.57 22.90
CA PRO A 590 -4.94 -49.97 23.15
C PRO A 590 -4.00 -49.81 21.95
N SER A 591 -4.45 -49.29 20.80
CA SER A 591 -3.60 -49.08 19.61
C SER A 591 -3.81 -47.69 18.98
N ILE A 592 -2.79 -47.20 18.25
CA ILE A 592 -2.83 -45.91 17.55
C ILE A 592 -4.05 -45.82 16.63
N LYS A 593 -4.40 -46.90 15.94
CA LYS A 593 -5.60 -46.98 15.10
C LYS A 593 -6.88 -46.77 15.91
N SER A 594 -7.07 -47.51 17.00
CA SER A 594 -8.29 -47.42 17.83
C SER A 594 -8.43 -46.04 18.50
N LEU A 595 -7.31 -45.41 18.85
CA LEU A 595 -7.28 -44.05 19.40
C LEU A 595 -7.62 -42.99 18.35
N THR A 596 -7.11 -43.15 17.12
CA THR A 596 -7.43 -42.26 15.99
C THR A 596 -8.92 -42.25 15.73
N GLU A 597 -9.55 -43.43 15.66
CA GLU A 597 -10.99 -43.56 15.42
C GLU A 597 -11.80 -42.89 16.54
N PHE A 598 -11.42 -43.10 17.80
CA PHE A 598 -12.09 -42.48 18.96
C PHE A 598 -11.98 -40.95 18.96
N ILE A 599 -10.80 -40.38 18.70
CA ILE A 599 -10.57 -38.93 18.70
C ILE A 599 -11.31 -38.25 17.54
N VAL A 600 -11.29 -38.88 16.35
CA VAL A 600 -12.04 -38.39 15.20
C VAL A 600 -13.54 -38.41 15.49
N GLU A 601 -14.06 -39.43 16.17
CA GLU A 601 -15.48 -39.51 16.54
C GLU A 601 -15.87 -38.50 17.62
N GLN A 602 -15.03 -38.32 18.65
CA GLN A 602 -15.26 -37.32 19.69
C GLN A 602 -15.16 -35.87 19.17
N SER A 603 -14.36 -35.63 18.12
CA SER A 603 -14.29 -34.33 17.42
C SER A 603 -15.60 -33.87 16.80
N LYS A 604 -16.50 -34.80 16.50
CA LYS A 604 -17.82 -34.50 15.94
C LYS A 604 -18.84 -34.10 17.01
N ALA A 605 -18.57 -34.39 18.28
CA ALA A 605 -19.54 -34.26 19.38
C ALA A 605 -19.41 -32.95 20.19
N ASP A 606 -18.29 -32.22 20.11
CA ASP A 606 -17.95 -31.10 21.02
C ASP A 606 -18.22 -29.67 20.46
N MET A 607 -19.15 -29.50 19.51
CA MET A 607 -19.60 -28.17 19.03
C MET A 607 -20.66 -27.54 19.98
N PRO A 608 -20.45 -26.32 20.53
CA PRO A 608 -21.43 -25.68 21.40
C PRO A 608 -22.54 -24.95 20.62
N GLY A 609 -23.80 -25.29 20.91
CA GLY A 609 -25.00 -24.64 20.38
C GLY A 609 -25.44 -23.39 21.18
N GLU A 610 -25.86 -22.34 20.46
CA GLU A 610 -26.43 -21.11 21.05
C GLU A 610 -27.80 -21.36 21.70
N ARG A 611 -27.94 -20.91 22.95
CA ARG A 611 -29.22 -20.78 23.66
C ARG A 611 -29.58 -19.30 23.82
N SER A 612 -30.82 -19.03 23.45
CA SER A 612 -31.58 -17.78 23.56
C SER A 612 -31.86 -17.30 25.00
N SER A 613 -31.82 -15.98 25.21
CA SER A 613 -32.71 -15.18 26.10
C SER A 613 -32.40 -13.70 25.88
N GLY A 614 -33.29 -12.72 25.66
CA GLY A 614 -34.75 -12.66 25.74
C GLY A 614 -35.17 -11.33 26.40
N GLY A 615 -35.73 -10.39 25.60
CA GLY A 615 -36.61 -9.27 26.03
C GLY A 615 -35.92 -7.99 26.56
N SER A 616 -36.39 -6.76 26.32
CA SER A 616 -37.62 -6.29 25.67
C SER A 616 -37.60 -4.76 25.48
N ASP A 617 -38.15 -4.33 24.34
CA ASP A 617 -39.01 -3.16 24.10
C ASP A 617 -38.56 -1.69 24.24
N GLY A 618 -38.83 -0.95 23.14
CA GLY A 618 -39.21 0.47 23.22
C GLY A 618 -39.08 1.29 21.93
N ARG A 619 -40.05 1.15 21.00
CA ARG A 619 -40.65 2.17 20.07
C ARG A 619 -39.86 3.46 19.76
N SER A 620 -39.83 4.04 18.55
CA SER A 620 -40.60 3.90 17.31
C SER A 620 -40.05 4.96 16.33
N THR A 621 -39.73 4.63 15.08
CA THR A 621 -39.56 5.62 14.00
C THR A 621 -40.79 5.65 13.12
N GLN A 622 -41.39 6.82 13.06
CA GLN A 622 -42.57 7.14 12.27
C GLN A 622 -42.14 7.54 10.85
N LYS A 623 -42.82 6.98 9.84
CA LYS A 623 -42.68 7.31 8.41
C LYS A 623 -43.20 8.74 8.10
N SER A 624 -42.52 9.43 7.18
CA SER A 624 -43.03 10.24 6.04
C SER A 624 -42.02 11.37 5.74
N GLY A 625 -41.75 11.82 4.52
CA GLY A 625 -42.23 11.54 3.18
C GLY A 625 -41.35 12.33 2.20
N ILE A 626 -41.21 11.83 0.98
CA ILE A 626 -40.39 12.41 -0.09
C ILE A 626 -40.92 13.79 -0.52
N LYS A 627 -40.03 14.76 -0.77
CA LYS A 627 -40.09 15.63 -1.96
C LYS A 627 -38.76 16.32 -2.28
N ALA A 628 -38.49 16.34 -3.58
CA ALA A 628 -37.27 16.75 -4.26
C ALA A 628 -36.96 18.25 -4.17
N GLY A 629 -35.67 18.60 -4.13
CA GLY A 629 -35.16 19.95 -4.37
C GLY A 629 -33.68 20.16 -4.06
N GLY A 630 -32.84 20.26 -5.09
CA GLY A 630 -31.63 21.10 -5.11
C GLY A 630 -30.29 20.46 -4.68
N GLY A 631 -29.31 20.49 -5.60
CA GLY A 631 -27.91 20.06 -5.42
C GLY A 631 -27.06 20.78 -4.36
N GLY A 632 -27.68 21.44 -3.37
CA GLY A 632 -27.03 21.85 -2.12
C GLY A 632 -26.99 20.73 -1.06
N ALA A 633 -27.90 19.75 -1.16
CA ALA A 633 -28.07 18.71 -0.16
C ALA A 633 -26.87 17.76 -0.07
N ALA A 634 -26.25 17.36 -1.18
CA ALA A 634 -25.13 16.40 -1.16
C ALA A 634 -23.85 16.99 -0.51
N LYS A 635 -23.57 18.28 -0.73
CA LYS A 635 -22.48 18.98 -0.04
C LYS A 635 -22.78 19.18 1.44
N GLN A 636 -24.03 19.55 1.78
CA GLN A 636 -24.48 19.61 3.16
C GLN A 636 -24.49 18.24 3.86
N GLN A 637 -24.72 17.15 3.14
CA GLN A 637 -24.76 15.79 3.66
C GLN A 637 -23.35 15.21 3.86
N ALA A 638 -22.39 15.54 2.98
CA ALA A 638 -20.97 15.25 3.16
C ALA A 638 -20.32 16.11 4.26
N ASP A 639 -20.66 17.41 4.32
CA ASP A 639 -20.24 18.31 5.41
C ASP A 639 -20.90 17.90 6.73
N ALA A 640 -22.14 17.41 6.72
CA ALA A 640 -22.82 16.84 7.90
C ALA A 640 -22.23 15.49 8.32
N MET A 641 -21.81 14.63 7.39
CA MET A 641 -21.10 13.39 7.72
C MET A 641 -19.72 13.67 8.35
N LYS A 642 -18.95 14.61 7.80
CA LYS A 642 -17.67 15.08 8.41
C LYS A 642 -17.88 15.77 9.75
N ALA A 643 -18.97 16.54 9.92
CA ALA A 643 -19.34 17.13 11.20
C ALA A 643 -19.78 16.08 12.22
N ASN A 644 -20.43 14.99 11.78
CA ASN A 644 -20.92 13.92 12.64
C ASN A 644 -19.81 13.01 13.16
N ASP A 645 -18.68 12.92 12.45
CA ASP A 645 -17.50 12.16 12.87
C ASP A 645 -16.67 12.87 13.94
N LYS A 646 -16.74 14.21 13.99
CA LYS A 646 -16.08 15.05 15.01
C LYS A 646 -16.85 15.17 16.32
N ARG A 647 -18.08 14.63 16.38
CA ARG A 647 -18.89 14.68 17.60
C ARG A 647 -18.27 13.82 18.69
N ILE A 648 -18.40 14.29 19.93
CA ILE A 648 -18.01 13.52 21.11
C ILE A 648 -18.86 12.25 21.18
N ARG A 649 -18.21 11.09 21.23
CA ARG A 649 -18.83 9.78 21.44
C ARG A 649 -18.05 9.05 22.54
N ARG A 650 -18.76 8.63 23.59
CA ARG A 650 -18.20 7.92 24.76
C ARG A 650 -16.75 8.33 25.08
N PRO A 651 -16.52 9.58 25.51
CA PRO A 651 -15.16 10.08 25.71
C PRO A 651 -14.53 9.40 26.93
N CYS A 652 -13.34 8.85 26.75
CA CYS A 652 -12.57 8.19 27.77
C CYS A 652 -11.24 8.92 27.99
N VAL A 653 -10.85 9.11 29.24
CA VAL A 653 -9.51 9.62 29.61
C VAL A 653 -8.55 8.45 29.80
N THR A 654 -7.30 8.66 29.44
CA THR A 654 -6.20 7.73 29.65
C THR A 654 -4.94 8.50 30.03
N GLY A 655 -4.20 8.05 31.04
CA GLY A 655 -3.04 8.79 31.52
C GLY A 655 -2.11 8.04 32.47
N THR A 656 -1.04 8.70 32.88
CA THR A 656 0.07 8.08 33.61
C THR A 656 -0.27 7.61 35.03
N TRP A 657 -1.38 8.09 35.62
CA TRP A 657 -1.78 7.79 37.00
C TRP A 657 -2.11 6.31 37.22
N ASP A 658 -2.55 5.59 36.19
CA ASP A 658 -2.89 4.17 36.28
C ASP A 658 -2.34 3.35 35.10
N ASN A 659 -1.24 3.83 34.50
CA ASN A 659 -0.59 3.18 33.38
C ASN A 659 -1.45 3.18 32.09
N TRP A 660 -2.00 4.34 31.74
CA TRP A 660 -2.80 4.58 30.53
C TRP A 660 -4.08 3.72 30.45
N GLY A 661 -4.68 3.38 31.60
CA GLY A 661 -5.98 2.73 31.64
C GLY A 661 -7.07 3.61 31.03
N VAL A 662 -8.08 2.99 30.41
CA VAL A 662 -9.16 3.69 29.72
C VAL A 662 -10.34 3.89 30.66
N HIS A 663 -10.73 5.14 30.91
CA HIS A 663 -11.82 5.49 31.83
C HIS A 663 -12.83 6.40 31.19
N GLU A 664 -14.07 5.95 31.08
CA GLU A 664 -15.17 6.74 30.55
C GLU A 664 -15.44 7.98 31.43
N MET A 665 -15.60 9.15 30.79
CA MET A 665 -15.83 10.42 31.46
C MET A 665 -17.33 10.64 31.70
N ALA A 666 -17.70 11.11 32.90
CA ALA A 666 -19.10 11.37 33.24
C ALA A 666 -19.58 12.71 32.67
N TYR A 667 -20.76 12.73 32.04
CA TYR A 667 -21.31 13.98 31.49
C TYR A 667 -21.95 14.87 32.57
N ASP A 668 -21.56 16.14 32.61
CA ASP A 668 -22.17 17.20 33.41
C ASP A 668 -23.03 18.11 32.53
N ALA A 669 -24.35 17.94 32.65
CA ALA A 669 -25.32 18.72 31.87
C ALA A 669 -25.34 20.23 32.23
N LYS A 670 -24.89 20.63 33.42
CA LYS A 670 -24.91 22.04 33.84
C LYS A 670 -23.79 22.84 33.17
N GLU A 671 -22.60 22.24 33.11
CA GLU A 671 -21.43 22.87 32.49
C GLU A 671 -21.23 22.47 31.02
N ARG A 672 -22.06 21.54 30.51
CA ARG A 672 -21.95 20.97 29.16
C ARG A 672 -20.53 20.43 28.89
N CYS A 673 -20.05 19.60 29.81
CA CYS A 673 -18.74 18.98 29.70
C CYS A 673 -18.73 17.55 30.22
N TYR A 674 -17.84 16.72 29.67
CA TYR A 674 -17.50 15.43 30.24
C TYR A 674 -16.37 15.61 31.24
N GLN A 675 -16.47 14.99 32.41
CA GLN A 675 -15.53 15.19 33.50
C GLN A 675 -15.13 13.91 34.20
N VAL A 676 -13.89 13.92 34.71
CA VAL A 676 -13.29 12.81 35.44
C VAL A 676 -12.29 13.37 36.43
N THR A 677 -12.20 12.78 37.62
CA THR A 677 -11.27 13.25 38.65
C THR A 677 -10.05 12.34 38.70
N VAL A 678 -8.87 12.94 38.64
CA VAL A 678 -7.57 12.28 38.66
C VAL A 678 -6.79 12.73 39.89
N ARG A 679 -6.03 11.82 40.51
CA ARG A 679 -5.09 12.14 41.60
C ARG A 679 -3.66 12.20 41.07
N LEU A 680 -2.92 13.24 41.43
CA LEU A 680 -1.49 13.29 41.13
C LEU A 680 -0.71 12.28 41.98
N GLY A 681 0.17 11.53 41.33
CA GLY A 681 1.14 10.65 41.98
C GLY A 681 2.36 11.40 42.54
N ARG A 682 3.38 10.63 42.94
CA ARG A 682 4.62 11.11 43.58
C ARG A 682 5.42 12.12 42.74
N ASN A 683 5.24 12.11 41.43
CA ASN A 683 5.93 13.01 40.52
C ASN A 683 5.35 14.43 40.54
N ASN A 684 4.25 14.69 41.26
CA ASN A 684 3.58 15.99 41.35
C ASN A 684 3.00 16.50 40.03
N TRP A 685 2.97 15.66 38.99
CA TRP A 685 2.34 15.91 37.71
C TRP A 685 1.94 14.59 37.05
N GLU A 686 0.98 14.64 36.11
CA GLU A 686 0.53 13.50 35.32
C GLU A 686 0.35 13.91 33.85
N SER A 687 0.49 12.96 32.92
CA SER A 687 0.26 13.13 31.48
C SER A 687 -0.97 12.35 31.03
N PHE A 688 -1.75 12.88 30.08
CA PHE A 688 -2.95 12.20 29.60
C PHE A 688 -3.39 12.59 28.18
N GLN A 689 -4.28 11.76 27.63
CA GLN A 689 -5.02 11.97 26.38
C GLN A 689 -6.51 11.60 26.59
N ILE A 690 -7.34 11.94 25.58
CA ILE A 690 -8.76 11.59 25.56
C ILE A 690 -9.06 10.86 24.25
N ILE A 691 -9.71 9.71 24.33
CA ILE A 691 -10.11 8.89 23.17
C ILE A 691 -11.63 8.73 23.13
N TYR A 692 -12.19 8.48 21.96
CA TYR A 692 -13.63 8.23 21.78
C TYR A 692 -13.89 6.76 21.52
N ASP A 693 -15.00 6.24 22.06
CA ASP A 693 -15.45 4.85 21.86
C ASP A 693 -14.39 3.78 22.19
N GLU A 694 -13.46 4.11 23.10
CA GLU A 694 -12.30 3.27 23.45
C GLU A 694 -11.38 2.96 22.25
N ASP A 695 -11.50 3.73 21.16
CA ASP A 695 -10.73 3.60 19.94
C ASP A 695 -9.60 4.64 19.90
N TRP A 696 -8.36 4.16 19.98
CA TRP A 696 -7.16 4.99 19.88
C TRP A 696 -6.99 5.69 18.54
N LYS A 697 -7.70 5.25 17.48
CA LYS A 697 -7.75 5.96 16.19
C LYS A 697 -8.62 7.21 16.24
N ARG A 698 -9.37 7.41 17.32
CA ARG A 698 -10.26 8.54 17.55
C ARG A 698 -9.80 9.35 18.75
N CYS A 699 -8.51 9.69 18.78
CA CYS A 699 -7.91 10.44 19.88
C CYS A 699 -8.08 11.95 19.69
N VAL A 700 -8.48 12.63 20.75
CA VAL A 700 -8.43 14.09 20.89
C VAL A 700 -7.18 14.45 21.67
N TYR A 701 -6.37 15.35 21.11
CA TYR A 701 -5.05 15.68 21.66
C TYR A 701 -4.67 17.13 21.32
N PRO A 702 -3.70 17.72 22.04
CA PRO A 702 -3.22 19.07 21.77
C PRO A 702 -2.31 19.13 20.53
N ASP A 703 -2.14 20.30 19.92
CA ASP A 703 -1.18 20.50 18.81
C ASP A 703 0.30 20.49 19.23
N GLN A 704 0.58 20.40 20.53
CA GLN A 704 1.92 20.41 21.11
C GLN A 704 2.04 19.46 22.31
N LYS A 705 3.28 19.16 22.70
CA LYS A 705 3.56 18.36 23.90
C LYS A 705 3.34 19.16 25.18
N ASP A 706 3.07 18.46 26.27
CA ASP A 706 2.93 19.02 27.62
C ASP A 706 1.98 20.22 27.67
N ALA A 707 0.88 20.12 26.91
CA ALA A 707 -0.07 21.22 26.79
C ALA A 707 -0.84 21.40 28.11
N THR A 708 -1.14 22.65 28.43
CA THR A 708 -1.91 23.05 29.61
C THR A 708 -2.93 24.13 29.22
N PRO A 709 -4.12 24.20 29.86
CA PRO A 709 -5.10 25.28 29.71
C PRO A 709 -4.53 26.66 29.99
N HIS A 710 -3.40 26.74 30.69
CA HIS A 710 -2.72 28.00 31.02
C HIS A 710 -1.80 28.51 29.90
N ALA A 711 -1.63 27.77 28.82
CA ALA A 711 -0.83 28.14 27.65
C ALA A 711 -1.65 27.98 26.35
N PRO A 712 -1.42 28.82 25.33
CA PRO A 712 -2.10 28.68 24.05
C PRO A 712 -1.80 27.33 23.41
N HIS A 713 -2.84 26.58 23.07
CA HIS A 713 -2.76 25.34 22.31
C HIS A 713 -4.08 25.14 21.54
N LYS A 714 -4.04 24.29 20.52
CA LYS A 714 -5.22 23.91 19.73
C LYS A 714 -5.60 22.47 20.03
N LEU A 715 -6.90 22.22 20.02
CA LEU A 715 -7.46 20.88 20.11
C LEU A 715 -7.52 20.27 18.71
N LEU A 716 -6.87 19.12 18.53
CA LEU A 716 -6.82 18.34 17.29
C LEU A 716 -7.56 17.01 17.46
N GLY A 717 -7.80 16.31 16.36
CA GLY A 717 -8.58 15.08 16.33
C GLY A 717 -10.10 15.28 16.25
N PRO A 718 -10.89 14.21 16.41
CA PRO A 718 -10.44 12.83 16.70
C PRO A 718 -9.71 12.16 15.52
N ASP A 719 -8.45 11.74 15.70
CA ASP A 719 -7.63 10.96 14.75
C ASP A 719 -6.44 10.28 15.48
N ASP A 720 -5.54 9.59 14.76
CA ASP A 720 -4.35 8.88 15.30
C ASP A 720 -3.01 9.64 15.17
N ASP A 721 -3.02 10.92 14.77
CA ASP A 721 -1.80 11.75 14.59
C ASP A 721 -1.26 12.32 15.94
N ASN A 722 -1.57 11.66 17.05
CA ASN A 722 -1.39 12.12 18.44
C ASN A 722 0.03 11.92 19.00
N ASN A 723 0.98 11.38 18.22
CA ASN A 723 2.27 10.85 18.68
C ASN A 723 3.03 11.77 19.66
N GLY A 724 2.94 11.44 20.95
CA GLY A 724 3.60 12.14 22.06
C GLY A 724 3.06 13.53 22.38
N LYS A 725 1.89 13.90 21.86
CA LYS A 725 1.19 15.16 22.13
C LYS A 725 0.16 14.91 23.24
N ASN A 726 0.54 15.21 24.47
CA ASN A 726 -0.28 14.95 25.65
C ASN A 726 -0.56 16.26 26.38
N TRP A 727 -1.65 16.28 27.15
CA TRP A 727 -1.78 17.27 28.21
C TRP A 727 -0.96 16.85 29.42
N THR A 728 -0.50 17.84 30.18
CA THR A 728 0.14 17.60 31.47
C THR A 728 -0.51 18.48 32.54
N VAL A 729 -0.92 17.83 33.63
CA VAL A 729 -1.53 18.49 34.79
C VAL A 729 -0.56 18.42 35.97
N GLY A 730 -0.35 19.53 36.68
CA GLY A 730 0.60 19.60 37.80
C GLY A 730 1.99 20.10 37.44
N LEU A 731 2.34 20.11 36.14
CA LEU A 731 3.66 20.51 35.64
C LEU A 731 3.81 22.04 35.53
N HIS A 732 2.74 22.76 35.18
CA HIS A 732 2.79 24.19 34.91
C HIS A 732 2.67 25.01 36.20
N GLN A 733 3.33 26.18 36.27
CA GLN A 733 3.37 26.99 37.49
C GLN A 733 1.99 27.34 38.08
N ASN A 734 0.95 27.42 37.24
CA ASN A 734 -0.42 27.76 37.64
C ASN A 734 -1.28 26.55 38.04
N ASP A 735 -0.84 25.32 37.75
CA ASP A 735 -1.53 24.09 38.13
C ASP A 735 -0.67 23.17 39.01
N LYS A 736 0.47 23.64 39.56
CA LYS A 736 1.30 22.88 40.50
C LYS A 736 0.49 22.30 41.67
N GLY A 737 0.59 20.99 41.86
CA GLY A 737 0.03 20.24 42.98
C GLY A 737 1.08 19.30 43.57
N GLY A 738 0.93 18.93 44.85
CA GLY A 738 1.75 17.87 45.45
C GLY A 738 1.10 16.49 45.28
N GLU A 739 1.82 15.43 45.63
CA GLU A 739 1.29 14.06 45.73
C GLU A 739 -0.05 14.05 46.47
N GLY A 740 -1.04 13.41 45.87
CA GLY A 740 -2.39 13.29 46.43
C GLY A 740 -3.35 14.44 46.11
N VAL A 741 -2.90 15.53 45.47
CA VAL A 741 -3.81 16.57 44.97
C VAL A 741 -4.65 16.03 43.81
N CYS A 742 -5.95 16.25 43.87
CA CYS A 742 -6.89 15.86 42.82
C CYS A 742 -7.17 17.02 41.85
N PHE A 743 -7.28 16.68 40.57
CA PHE A 743 -7.72 17.55 39.49
C PHE A 743 -8.93 16.94 38.81
N GLN A 744 -9.94 17.76 38.53
CA GLN A 744 -11.08 17.38 37.71
C GLN A 744 -10.80 17.80 36.28
N ILE A 745 -10.50 16.85 35.41
CA ILE A 745 -10.30 17.06 33.97
C ILE A 745 -11.67 17.18 33.32
N LYS A 746 -11.82 18.17 32.42
CA LYS A 746 -13.07 18.51 31.75
C LYS A 746 -12.86 18.61 30.24
N LEU A 747 -13.70 17.94 29.46
CA LEU A 747 -13.84 18.08 28.01
C LEU A 747 -15.15 18.80 27.70
N PHE A 748 -15.08 20.05 27.24
CA PHE A 748 -16.25 20.87 26.95
C PHE A 748 -16.86 20.53 25.59
N GLU A 749 -18.18 20.45 25.56
CA GLU A 749 -18.99 20.21 24.37
C GLU A 749 -19.44 21.56 23.75
N GLY A 750 -18.84 21.90 22.61
CA GLY A 750 -19.16 23.09 21.82
C GLY A 750 -20.38 22.91 20.92
N GLU A 751 -20.49 23.79 19.93
CA GLU A 751 -21.58 23.74 18.94
C GLU A 751 -21.59 22.41 18.18
N GLY A 752 -22.78 21.82 18.03
CA GLY A 752 -22.97 20.59 17.28
C GLY A 752 -22.45 19.32 17.94
N GLY A 753 -22.11 19.36 19.23
CA GLY A 753 -21.63 18.19 20.00
C GLY A 753 -20.14 17.92 19.82
N ILE A 754 -19.37 18.89 19.34
CA ILE A 754 -17.93 18.76 19.04
C ILE A 754 -17.11 19.23 20.24
N ALA A 755 -16.00 18.54 20.55
CA ALA A 755 -15.08 18.99 21.59
C ALA A 755 -14.53 20.39 21.29
N SER A 756 -14.74 21.33 22.21
CA SER A 756 -14.31 22.73 22.05
C SER A 756 -13.05 23.06 22.84
N LYS A 757 -12.88 22.45 24.02
CA LYS A 757 -11.79 22.76 24.94
C LYS A 757 -11.58 21.63 25.94
N VAL A 758 -10.33 21.42 26.35
CA VAL A 758 -9.97 20.68 27.55
C VAL A 758 -9.52 21.66 28.64
N ASP A 759 -10.00 21.47 29.86
CA ASP A 759 -9.61 22.24 31.04
C ASP A 759 -9.51 21.35 32.28
N TRP A 760 -9.00 21.87 33.39
CA TRP A 760 -9.08 21.19 34.67
C TRP A 760 -9.20 22.14 35.86
N VAL A 761 -9.87 21.64 36.90
CA VAL A 761 -10.04 22.36 38.17
C VAL A 761 -9.37 21.60 39.30
N ARG A 762 -8.57 22.29 40.10
CA ARG A 762 -7.94 21.71 41.30
C ARG A 762 -8.99 21.53 42.41
N LEU A 763 -9.14 20.31 42.92
CA LEU A 763 -10.14 19.94 43.95
C LEU A 763 -9.58 19.76 45.37
N GLY A 764 -8.26 19.89 45.56
CA GLY A 764 -7.61 19.57 46.85
C GLY A 764 -7.38 18.06 47.03
N THR A 765 -7.21 17.57 48.26
CA THR A 765 -6.80 16.17 48.54
C THR A 765 -7.97 15.23 48.88
N GLY A 766 -9.21 15.72 48.93
CA GLY A 766 -10.36 15.02 49.54
C GLY A 766 -11.55 14.70 48.63
N SER A 767 -11.36 14.51 47.32
CA SER A 767 -12.48 14.26 46.40
C SER A 767 -12.96 12.79 46.45
N PRO A 768 -14.28 12.53 46.56
CA PRO A 768 -14.86 11.21 46.29
C PRO A 768 -14.98 11.01 44.76
N ASN A 769 -14.83 9.77 44.27
CA ASN A 769 -14.77 9.39 42.84
C ASN A 769 -13.51 9.86 42.10
N VAL A 770 -12.35 9.38 42.55
CA VAL A 770 -11.06 9.68 41.94
C VAL A 770 -10.52 8.43 41.27
N LEU A 771 -10.05 8.56 40.04
CA LEU A 771 -9.18 7.57 39.43
C LEU A 771 -7.89 7.55 40.24
N GLU A 772 -7.77 6.53 41.08
CA GLU A 772 -6.55 6.27 41.84
C GLU A 772 -5.64 5.40 41.01
N ALA A 773 -4.32 5.52 41.23
CA ALA A 773 -3.39 4.50 40.78
C ALA A 773 -3.92 3.15 41.26
N SER A 774 -4.25 2.27 40.32
CA SER A 774 -4.44 0.86 40.59
C SER A 774 -3.34 0.44 41.55
N LYS A 775 -3.68 0.00 42.77
CA LYS A 775 -2.68 -0.66 43.61
C LYS A 775 -2.06 -1.69 42.68
N PRO A 776 -0.72 -1.67 42.47
CA PRO A 776 -0.10 -2.72 41.67
C PRO A 776 -0.65 -4.01 42.24
N LYS A 777 -1.23 -4.88 41.38
CA LYS A 777 -1.46 -6.27 41.79
C LYS A 777 -0.15 -6.65 42.46
N ALA A 778 -0.21 -6.92 43.76
CA ALA A 778 0.94 -7.37 44.50
C ALA A 778 1.26 -8.76 43.98
N THR A 779 1.79 -8.83 42.76
CA THR A 779 2.69 -9.89 42.39
C THR A 779 3.82 -9.72 43.40
N GLY A 780 4.00 -10.69 44.30
CA GLY A 780 5.13 -10.76 45.22
C GLY A 780 6.46 -10.91 44.49
N LEU A 781 6.66 -10.15 43.41
CA LEU A 781 7.86 -10.08 42.61
C LEU A 781 8.74 -9.01 43.24
N THR A 782 9.56 -9.44 44.19
CA THR A 782 10.83 -8.78 44.55
C THR A 782 11.83 -8.73 43.40
N ARG A 783 11.43 -9.23 42.22
CA ARG A 783 12.20 -9.39 41.00
C ARG A 783 12.01 -8.18 40.07
N ASN A 784 13.06 -7.73 39.39
CA ASN A 784 13.00 -6.69 38.35
C ASN A 784 12.55 -7.29 37.01
N THR A 785 11.35 -7.86 36.95
CA THR A 785 10.82 -8.51 35.74
C THR A 785 10.59 -7.46 34.64
N PRO A 786 11.26 -7.55 33.48
CA PRO A 786 11.12 -6.55 32.43
C PRO A 786 9.93 -6.84 31.51
N TYR A 787 9.27 -5.76 31.09
CA TYR A 787 8.13 -5.76 30.15
C TYR A 787 8.42 -4.79 29.01
N VAL A 788 8.08 -5.15 27.78
CA VAL A 788 8.19 -4.28 26.61
C VAL A 788 6.89 -3.52 26.39
N VAL A 789 6.99 -2.23 26.06
CA VAL A 789 5.87 -1.36 25.68
C VAL A 789 6.30 -0.48 24.52
N GLY A 790 5.40 -0.18 23.59
CA GLY A 790 5.78 0.55 22.39
C GLY A 790 4.67 0.68 21.36
N THR A 791 5.02 1.06 20.14
CA THR A 791 4.03 1.21 19.06
C THR A 791 3.26 -0.08 18.75
N MET A 792 3.84 -1.26 19.03
CA MET A 792 3.24 -2.57 18.78
C MET A 792 1.99 -2.87 19.62
N ASN A 793 1.92 -2.30 20.83
CA ASN A 793 0.75 -2.36 21.70
C ASN A 793 0.16 -0.97 21.92
N ASN A 794 0.46 -0.04 21.00
CA ASN A 794 0.06 1.36 21.06
C ASN A 794 0.35 2.04 22.40
N TRP A 795 1.50 1.72 23.00
CA TRP A 795 1.94 2.20 24.32
C TRP A 795 1.00 1.79 25.48
N GLY A 796 0.17 0.76 25.27
CA GLY A 796 -0.78 0.19 26.22
C GLY A 796 -0.19 -0.86 27.16
N GLU A 797 -0.91 -1.99 27.36
CA GLU A 797 -0.57 -3.00 28.38
C GLU A 797 0.84 -3.59 28.21
N PRO A 798 1.76 -3.47 29.19
CA PRO A 798 3.13 -3.94 29.07
C PRO A 798 3.25 -5.45 28.84
N LEU A 799 4.09 -5.87 27.90
CA LEU A 799 4.24 -7.26 27.45
C LEU A 799 5.46 -7.92 28.10
N ALA A 800 5.25 -9.01 28.84
CA ALA A 800 6.31 -9.66 29.62
C ALA A 800 7.45 -10.22 28.73
N MET A 801 8.70 -10.04 29.16
CA MET A 801 9.88 -10.67 28.55
C MET A 801 10.21 -12.00 29.22
N THR A 802 10.79 -12.94 28.48
CA THR A 802 11.20 -14.27 28.98
C THR A 802 12.70 -14.32 29.27
N TRP A 803 13.12 -14.98 30.36
CA TRP A 803 14.54 -15.13 30.71
C TRP A 803 15.20 -16.27 29.93
N THR A 804 16.38 -16.02 29.39
CA THR A 804 17.21 -17.03 28.70
C THR A 804 18.49 -17.28 29.50
N ALA A 805 18.57 -18.43 30.18
CA ALA A 805 19.70 -18.78 31.06
C ALA A 805 21.04 -18.87 30.33
N ASP A 806 21.06 -19.45 29.12
CA ASP A 806 22.28 -19.69 28.33
C ASP A 806 22.90 -18.40 27.76
N GLY A 807 22.11 -17.32 27.69
CA GLY A 807 22.51 -16.03 27.14
C GLY A 807 22.65 -14.90 28.17
N GLY A 808 22.08 -15.06 29.36
CA GLY A 808 22.10 -14.03 30.41
C GLY A 808 21.28 -12.77 30.07
N PHE A 809 20.19 -12.92 29.32
CA PHE A 809 19.31 -11.82 28.91
C PHE A 809 17.83 -12.19 28.98
N PHE A 810 16.98 -11.17 29.11
CA PHE A 810 15.55 -11.27 28.86
C PHE A 810 15.25 -11.02 27.38
N GLN A 811 14.25 -11.70 26.82
CA GLN A 811 13.89 -11.58 25.42
C GLN A 811 12.40 -11.37 25.18
N TYR A 812 12.06 -10.68 24.08
CA TYR A 812 10.70 -10.54 23.57
C TYR A 812 10.72 -10.59 22.04
N ARG A 813 9.79 -11.36 21.45
CA ARG A 813 9.63 -11.48 20.00
C ARG A 813 8.66 -10.41 19.52
N LEU A 814 9.16 -9.49 18.71
CA LEU A 814 8.41 -8.37 18.14
C LEU A 814 8.32 -8.54 16.62
N THR A 815 7.11 -8.56 16.08
CA THR A 815 6.88 -8.46 14.63
C THR A 815 6.59 -7.00 14.27
N ILE A 816 7.34 -6.47 13.31
CA ILE A 816 7.20 -5.09 12.85
C ILE A 816 5.87 -4.90 12.12
N GLY A 817 5.07 -3.91 12.55
CA GLY A 817 3.80 -3.57 11.94
C GLY A 817 3.92 -2.95 10.54
N SER A 818 2.78 -2.58 9.96
CA SER A 818 2.66 -2.04 8.58
C SER A 818 3.46 -0.76 8.33
N GLN A 819 3.90 -0.06 9.38
CA GLN A 819 4.74 1.14 9.28
C GLN A 819 6.21 0.83 8.96
N GLY A 820 6.63 -0.44 9.01
CA GLY A 820 8.00 -0.87 8.69
C GLY A 820 9.03 -0.55 9.79
N TRP A 821 8.61 -0.02 10.91
CA TRP A 821 9.42 0.20 12.11
C TRP A 821 8.54 0.16 13.35
N GLU A 822 9.15 -0.12 14.50
CA GLU A 822 8.50 -0.09 15.81
C GLU A 822 9.38 0.68 16.79
N SER A 823 8.78 1.52 17.62
CA SER A 823 9.45 2.17 18.75
C SER A 823 9.02 1.52 20.05
N PHE A 824 9.95 1.33 20.98
CA PHE A 824 9.66 0.70 22.26
C PHE A 824 10.52 1.23 23.42
N GLN A 825 10.07 0.91 24.63
CA GLN A 825 10.76 1.06 25.91
C GLN A 825 10.58 -0.22 26.74
N ILE A 826 11.34 -0.34 27.83
CA ILE A 826 11.26 -1.51 28.72
C ILE A 826 10.92 -1.02 30.12
N LEU A 827 9.82 -1.52 30.69
CA LEU A 827 9.37 -1.20 32.04
C LEU A 827 9.77 -2.31 33.00
N LEU A 828 10.46 -1.97 34.08
CA LEU A 828 10.68 -2.92 35.17
C LEU A 828 9.41 -3.04 36.01
N ASN A 829 8.93 -4.27 36.17
CA ASN A 829 7.70 -4.66 36.86
C ASN A 829 6.44 -4.04 36.24
N GLY A 830 6.50 -3.66 34.96
CA GLY A 830 5.40 -3.02 34.24
C GLY A 830 5.13 -1.57 34.68
N GLU A 831 6.07 -0.94 35.40
CA GLU A 831 5.86 0.40 35.96
C GLU A 831 6.59 1.48 35.13
N TRP A 832 5.85 2.50 34.65
CA TRP A 832 6.44 3.66 33.93
C TRP A 832 7.52 4.40 34.72
N ARG A 833 7.39 4.43 36.06
CA ARG A 833 8.40 5.01 36.96
C ARG A 833 9.72 4.28 37.04
N ARG A 834 9.79 3.10 36.41
CA ARG A 834 10.97 2.25 36.34
C ARG A 834 11.25 1.90 34.88
N CYS A 835 11.13 2.91 34.01
CA CYS A 835 11.38 2.77 32.58
C CYS A 835 12.89 2.77 32.31
N LEU A 836 13.33 1.77 31.57
CA LEU A 836 14.62 1.76 30.89
C LEU A 836 14.43 2.37 29.51
N HIS A 837 15.35 3.26 29.13
CA HIS A 837 15.28 3.98 27.87
C HIS A 837 16.67 4.41 27.40
N PRO A 838 16.87 4.75 26.11
CA PRO A 838 18.10 5.38 25.65
C PRO A 838 18.24 6.83 26.16
N ASP A 839 19.46 7.34 26.20
CA ASP A 839 19.77 8.75 26.51
C ASP A 839 19.26 9.75 25.45
N LYS A 840 18.97 9.26 24.25
CA LYS A 840 18.51 10.03 23.09
C LYS A 840 17.27 9.40 22.44
N LYS A 841 16.58 10.20 21.62
CA LYS A 841 15.48 9.71 20.77
C LYS A 841 16.02 8.76 19.69
N ASP A 842 15.20 7.77 19.32
CA ASP A 842 15.45 6.79 18.26
C ASP A 842 16.78 6.04 18.50
N GLY A 843 17.02 5.63 19.75
CA GLY A 843 18.21 4.86 20.12
C GLY A 843 18.22 3.50 19.40
N CYS A 844 19.38 3.08 18.91
CA CYS A 844 19.54 1.76 18.31
C CYS A 844 20.96 1.22 18.54
N PRO A 845 21.18 -0.10 18.58
CA PRO A 845 22.50 -0.72 18.76
C PRO A 845 23.54 -0.24 17.75
N HIS A 846 23.09 0.16 16.57
CA HIS A 846 23.94 0.64 15.48
C HIS A 846 24.35 2.12 15.61
N SER A 847 23.73 2.88 16.52
CA SER A 847 24.10 4.26 16.82
C SER A 847 24.37 4.39 18.32
N GLN A 848 25.64 4.61 18.70
CA GLN A 848 26.05 4.66 20.11
C GLN A 848 25.06 5.46 20.98
N TYR A 849 24.52 4.80 22.01
CA TYR A 849 23.58 5.35 22.98
C TYR A 849 23.93 4.80 24.37
N GLN A 850 23.50 5.50 25.41
CA GLN A 850 23.63 5.03 26.79
C GLN A 850 22.28 4.52 27.29
N LEU A 851 22.30 3.37 27.96
CA LEU A 851 21.12 2.85 28.68
C LEU A 851 20.91 3.71 29.92
N MET A 852 19.73 4.33 30.01
CA MET A 852 19.28 5.17 31.10
C MET A 852 18.11 4.51 31.84
N GLY A 853 17.77 5.04 33.01
CA GLY A 853 16.81 4.44 33.91
C GLY A 853 17.39 3.34 34.81
N PRO A 854 16.57 2.68 35.63
CA PRO A 854 15.10 2.82 35.67
C PRO A 854 14.63 4.12 36.33
N ASP A 855 13.96 4.99 35.57
CA ASP A 855 13.40 6.27 36.04
C ASP A 855 12.17 6.68 35.19
N ASN A 856 11.72 7.94 35.28
CA ASN A 856 10.59 8.51 34.53
C ASN A 856 11.02 9.44 33.38
N ASP A 857 12.32 9.58 33.10
CA ASP A 857 12.85 10.55 32.13
C ASP A 857 12.87 10.03 30.69
N GLY A 858 12.21 8.89 30.46
CA GLY A 858 12.13 8.21 29.18
C GLY A 858 11.18 8.85 28.17
N ASN A 859 10.33 9.80 28.55
CA ASN A 859 9.33 10.36 27.63
C ASN A 859 9.98 10.88 26.32
N GLY A 860 9.61 10.30 25.18
CA GLY A 860 10.14 10.62 23.86
C GLY A 860 11.55 10.10 23.56
N LYS A 861 12.18 9.35 24.46
CA LYS A 861 13.46 8.67 24.29
C LYS A 861 13.22 7.18 24.12
N ASN A 862 12.97 6.75 22.89
CA ASN A 862 12.59 5.36 22.61
C ASN A 862 13.69 4.65 21.84
N TRP A 863 13.82 3.34 22.04
CA TRP A 863 14.49 2.52 21.04
C TRP A 863 13.62 2.44 19.80
N THR A 864 14.24 2.34 18.63
CA THR A 864 13.49 2.13 17.39
C THR A 864 14.16 1.07 16.54
N ILE A 865 13.38 0.05 16.18
CA ILE A 865 13.78 -1.05 15.31
C ILE A 865 13.22 -0.77 13.92
N GLY A 866 14.06 -0.92 12.90
CA GLY A 866 13.65 -0.84 11.49
C GLY A 866 13.80 0.55 10.86
N ARG A 867 14.11 1.58 11.65
CA ARG A 867 14.46 2.92 11.11
C ARG A 867 15.93 3.06 10.77
N HIS A 868 16.81 2.31 11.43
CA HIS A 868 18.23 2.37 11.15
C HIS A 868 18.56 1.46 9.97
N PRO A 869 19.38 1.89 8.98
CA PRO A 869 19.66 1.11 7.77
C PRO A 869 20.22 -0.30 8.01
N LEU A 870 20.89 -0.51 9.15
CA LEU A 870 21.45 -1.81 9.53
C LEU A 870 20.44 -2.77 10.20
N ASP A 871 19.26 -2.28 10.61
CA ASP A 871 18.25 -3.14 11.19
C ASP A 871 17.64 -4.08 10.15
N GLN A 872 17.57 -3.66 8.87
CA GLN A 872 16.84 -4.37 7.79
C GLN A 872 15.35 -4.57 8.10
N GLY A 873 14.71 -3.59 8.75
CA GLY A 873 13.30 -3.66 9.14
C GLY A 873 12.34 -3.54 7.96
N GLY A 874 11.15 -4.13 8.12
CA GLY A 874 10.07 -4.06 7.16
C GLY A 874 8.79 -4.69 7.74
N PRO A 875 7.60 -4.42 7.18
CA PRO A 875 6.35 -5.01 7.65
C PRO A 875 6.42 -6.54 7.69
N GLY A 876 6.01 -7.12 8.81
CA GLY A 876 6.04 -8.58 9.03
C GLY A 876 7.40 -9.15 9.43
N VAL A 877 8.49 -8.36 9.38
CA VAL A 877 9.81 -8.82 9.85
C VAL A 877 9.79 -8.98 11.36
N THR A 878 10.31 -10.09 11.86
CA THR A 878 10.33 -10.38 13.29
C THR A 878 11.72 -10.17 13.87
N TYR A 879 11.78 -9.54 15.04
CA TYR A 879 12.98 -9.32 15.82
C TYR A 879 12.83 -9.91 17.21
N GLN A 880 13.95 -10.31 17.78
CA GLN A 880 14.09 -10.68 19.17
C GLN A 880 14.80 -9.54 19.89
N ILE A 881 14.04 -8.77 20.67
CA ILE A 881 14.56 -7.74 21.58
C ILE A 881 15.23 -8.46 22.74
N ARG A 882 16.45 -8.06 23.11
CA ARG A 882 17.22 -8.65 24.21
C ARG A 882 17.67 -7.58 25.20
N LEU A 883 17.39 -7.80 26.47
CA LEU A 883 17.88 -7.00 27.59
C LEU A 883 18.91 -7.81 28.39
N PHE A 884 20.18 -7.45 28.30
CA PHE A 884 21.26 -8.14 29.00
C PHE A 884 21.38 -7.68 30.46
N MET A 885 21.56 -8.64 31.36
CA MET A 885 21.64 -8.41 32.81
C MET A 885 23.04 -8.72 33.33
N LYS A 886 23.61 -7.81 34.14
CA LYS A 886 24.88 -8.04 34.85
C LYS A 886 24.61 -8.70 36.19
N GLY A 887 25.04 -9.95 36.36
CA GLY A 887 24.88 -10.72 37.61
C GLY A 887 23.74 -11.74 37.60
N GLY A 888 23.25 -12.15 36.43
CA GLY A 888 22.16 -13.12 36.28
C GLY A 888 20.78 -12.48 36.23
N GLU A 889 19.74 -13.30 36.40
CA GLU A 889 18.33 -12.90 36.22
C GLU A 889 17.88 -11.75 37.14
N GLU A 890 18.51 -11.63 38.32
CA GLU A 890 18.26 -10.55 39.29
C GLU A 890 19.30 -9.42 39.22
N GLY A 891 20.10 -9.42 38.17
CA GLY A 891 21.19 -8.49 37.95
C GLY A 891 20.75 -7.07 37.60
N ILE A 892 21.73 -6.26 37.22
CA ILE A 892 21.51 -4.86 36.80
C ILE A 892 21.41 -4.82 35.28
N PRO A 893 20.39 -4.13 34.69
CA PRO A 893 20.32 -3.88 33.25
C PRO A 893 21.63 -3.30 32.71
N ARG A 894 22.20 -3.93 31.69
CA ARG A 894 23.51 -3.55 31.12
C ARG A 894 23.39 -2.93 29.74
N SER A 895 22.61 -3.56 28.86
CA SER A 895 22.47 -3.13 27.47
C SER A 895 21.22 -3.74 26.85
N VAL A 896 20.66 -3.04 25.88
CA VAL A 896 19.56 -3.53 25.04
C VAL A 896 20.05 -3.67 23.61
N ASP A 897 19.72 -4.77 22.97
CA ASP A 897 19.86 -4.91 21.52
C ASP A 897 18.71 -5.72 20.94
N TRP A 898 18.80 -6.00 19.66
CA TRP A 898 17.87 -6.89 18.98
C TRP A 898 18.59 -7.62 17.85
N VAL A 899 18.10 -8.82 17.56
CA VAL A 899 18.52 -9.61 16.41
C VAL A 899 17.29 -9.98 15.60
N ARG A 900 17.44 -10.07 14.28
CA ARG A 900 16.38 -10.55 13.41
C ARG A 900 16.13 -12.04 13.73
N ALA A 901 14.87 -12.41 13.90
CA ALA A 901 14.42 -13.74 14.32
C ALA A 901 13.98 -14.59 13.13
#